data_AF-A0A7X9AV16-F1
#
_entry.id   AF-A0A7X9AV16-F1
#
_cell.length_a   1.000
_cell.length_b   1.000
_cell.length_c   1.000
_cell.angle_alpha   90.00
_cell.angle_beta   90.00
_cell.angle_gamma   90.00
#
_symmetry.space_group_name_H-M   'P 1'
#
loop_
_entity.id
_entity.type
_entity.pdbx_description
1 polymer ?
#
loop_
_entity_poly.entity_id
_entity_poly.type
_entity_poly.pdbx_seq_one_letter_code
_entity_poly.pdbx_strand_id
1 'polypeptide(L)'
;MQRMCCLAAAMMFLSAAAFSQVEYQYPDGGFEQQPRHDGPVRTGQGSARCVFEKAPKYGFWQNRGVAVEPFALYRASIYIQGQRTAGGGNTIMTYHETPFGWDFVHGVQLPEKAEDWTRQEVEFYGPTGQARIALIENSVGLTCQYYLDDLSITRLMTPAEHIAALEAKKNRSVKENSLLAHYYHNTGRTEAWERLLADADAATKVVMQGLLAHQAKTPAELEQRLGELLKLNPFANHRGGANLVKTLLRRLPASEQERVCLEAVLAMRGAGGTVNALALTPLDRTAKTLAQRQQAIEQGEAVLKQLQALPSNPALVKEINRRSDYLAAAQKALAEYRSTLGSCRISLDGRPLGVDTHAIVLPAEPSPAEQHAANELAMHLEMMTGVSLPVVREVELGRRLPLIIGRGALLAKHGINVDYERLGREGIHLESSKGALALAGSQKNGVLYAVYTFLEKFLDCRWFTQDCTRIPQQGDYALSNIRHVFVPELELRGNTYPGSRMTEFAVRNKFNGDQVRIPSPAWGEKVSYAGFVHTFEYLVPPSRYAAEHPEYYSLIDGQRVTEKSQLCLTNPDVLRIAIESVRERLRRRPDVRIVSVSQNDNQRYCRCEKCMALAEYEGGQIGPLLHFVNAVANAIADEFPDISVDTLAYQYTRKPPKHVRPAPNVIIRLCSIECCFLHPLETCPKNESFAEDIKGWSAICKRLHIWDYTVNYTNILLPFPNFEVLQPNIDFFIRHGVVGIFEESTSATGNHLEHLRTYVMAKCLWDRRQNPQALIREFTDAYYGAAAPFIRDYISLLHRVICHERDIHIGCFASPSRYLNEPELIRDSLKLFDQAEAAVAGDETLSRRVENARMGLMYVQIISGGKKQYTYDSGKLSQKNGVDPALLERFVAAVRGAKVNKVANGERGRVENFLKSLPTPSTKAIPVITLENDFLSLDVVPAMGGRIWRGTEKLTGNPIFSVYGSEEEGYEAFEAGYEEYGSNDYRGIGWNEEYAVLEQSATAITMAAKLRSGLTFTRRIELLPQRYAFRITSTLAGAPSKQAIFRTHPTFYAPEVTRVSLRLRRPDNSWKEYKIPDDGTTELWLRGDEMPAGQWAIVDPVLKRALVNTFDVNEVSICYANWNKSLNRCNPEQWSRTVDASETSGPSITNTYEFLPEGKYPW
;
A
#
# COMPACT_ATOMS: atom_id res chain seq x y z
N MET A 1 4.33 5.40 -42.44
CA MET A 1 3.35 6.21 -41.67
C MET A 1 2.83 5.53 -40.39
N GLN A 2 2.73 4.20 -40.29
CA GLN A 2 2.30 3.49 -39.05
C GLN A 2 3.29 3.55 -37.86
N ARG A 3 4.50 4.09 -38.02
CA ARG A 3 5.50 4.18 -36.93
C ARG A 3 5.48 5.50 -36.11
N MET A 4 4.70 6.51 -36.51
CA MET A 4 4.63 7.80 -35.78
C MET A 4 3.47 7.91 -34.78
N CYS A 5 2.39 7.13 -34.93
CA CYS A 5 1.23 7.23 -34.03
C CYS A 5 1.40 6.47 -32.70
N CYS A 6 2.38 5.58 -32.57
CA CYS A 6 2.68 4.89 -31.29
C CYS A 6 3.51 5.74 -30.32
N LEU A 7 4.02 6.91 -30.73
CA LEU A 7 4.95 7.72 -29.92
C LEU A 7 4.27 8.43 -28.73
N ALA A 8 3.01 8.85 -28.84
CA ALA A 8 2.35 9.62 -27.78
C ALA A 8 1.79 8.74 -26.64
N ALA A 9 1.37 7.50 -26.94
CA ALA A 9 0.89 6.56 -25.94
C ALA A 9 2.05 5.92 -25.14
N ALA A 10 3.22 5.75 -25.77
CA ALA A 10 4.41 5.25 -25.08
C ALA A 10 4.98 6.24 -24.04
N MET A 11 4.74 7.55 -24.18
CA MET A 11 5.19 8.55 -23.19
C MET A 11 4.38 8.55 -21.89
N MET A 12 3.13 8.06 -21.88
CA MET A 12 2.32 7.97 -20.65
C MET A 12 2.51 6.66 -19.87
N PHE A 13 3.15 5.65 -20.45
CA PHE A 13 3.36 4.33 -19.83
C PHE A 13 4.84 3.99 -19.54
N LEU A 14 5.77 4.94 -19.72
CA LEU A 14 7.20 4.76 -19.44
C LEU A 14 7.74 5.62 -18.28
N SER A 15 6.89 6.10 -17.38
CA SER A 15 7.34 6.64 -16.09
C SER A 15 7.56 5.57 -15.01
N ALA A 16 7.48 4.27 -15.35
CA ALA A 16 7.67 3.18 -14.39
C ALA A 16 8.46 1.95 -14.90
N ALA A 17 9.02 1.95 -16.12
CA ALA A 17 9.72 0.77 -16.63
C ALA A 17 10.87 1.11 -17.62
N ALA A 18 11.93 1.70 -17.09
CA ALA A 18 13.31 1.52 -17.57
C ALA A 18 14.25 2.09 -16.50
N PHE A 19 14.66 1.26 -15.54
CA PHE A 19 15.76 1.61 -14.65
C PHE A 19 17.04 1.70 -15.49
N SER A 20 17.53 2.91 -15.77
CA SER A 20 18.99 3.11 -15.85
C SER A 20 19.53 3.02 -14.43
N GLN A 21 20.58 2.24 -14.21
CA GLN A 21 21.37 2.36 -12.98
C GLN A 21 21.91 3.78 -12.90
N VAL A 22 21.29 4.62 -12.07
CA VAL A 22 21.79 5.95 -11.74
C VAL A 22 22.64 5.78 -10.49
N GLU A 23 23.96 5.65 -10.68
CA GLU A 23 24.92 5.77 -9.58
C GLU A 23 25.04 7.24 -9.19
N TYR A 24 24.51 7.60 -8.02
CA TYR A 24 24.93 8.80 -7.31
C TYR A 24 26.26 8.49 -6.62
N GLN A 25 27.38 8.97 -7.16
CA GLN A 25 28.66 8.84 -6.47
C GLN A 25 28.80 9.78 -5.25
N TYR A 26 27.87 10.72 -5.03
CA TYR A 26 27.88 11.65 -3.89
C TYR A 26 26.48 11.87 -3.30
N PRO A 27 26.25 11.66 -1.98
CA PRO A 27 24.95 11.88 -1.31
C PRO A 27 24.64 13.33 -0.94
N ASP A 28 25.53 14.29 -1.20
CA ASP A 28 25.34 15.68 -0.79
C ASP A 28 24.68 16.54 -1.89
N GLY A 29 23.73 17.38 -1.47
CA GLY A 29 22.87 18.24 -2.30
C GLY A 29 23.57 19.42 -3.00
N GLY A 30 24.76 19.20 -3.55
CA GLY A 30 25.66 20.26 -4.01
C GLY A 30 25.62 20.62 -5.50
N PHE A 31 24.57 20.29 -6.27
CA PHE A 31 24.52 20.75 -7.67
C PHE A 31 23.72 22.05 -7.88
N GLU A 32 22.60 22.32 -7.16
CA GLU A 32 21.85 23.58 -7.35
C GLU A 32 21.01 24.02 -6.13
N GLN A 33 21.65 24.43 -5.03
CA GLN A 33 20.94 25.19 -3.98
C GLN A 33 21.43 26.63 -3.81
N GLN A 34 22.48 27.06 -4.54
CA GLN A 34 22.93 28.45 -4.54
C GLN A 34 23.44 28.84 -5.95
N PRO A 35 23.01 29.98 -6.52
CA PRO A 35 23.60 30.49 -7.75
C PRO A 35 25.06 30.89 -7.49
N ARG A 36 26.01 30.27 -8.20
CA ARG A 36 27.41 30.73 -8.27
C ARG A 36 27.62 31.43 -9.61
N HIS A 37 28.15 32.66 -9.55
CA HIS A 37 28.64 33.38 -10.71
C HIS A 37 30.12 33.03 -10.95
N ASP A 38 30.47 32.81 -12.23
CA ASP A 38 31.80 32.71 -12.84
C ASP A 38 32.95 32.18 -11.95
N GLY A 39 33.24 30.88 -12.07
CA GLY A 39 34.44 30.24 -11.53
C GLY A 39 35.12 29.31 -12.55
N PRO A 40 36.39 28.89 -12.34
CA PRO A 40 37.06 27.96 -13.23
C PRO A 40 36.47 26.55 -13.12
N VAL A 41 36.26 25.92 -14.28
CA VAL A 41 35.81 24.52 -14.44
C VAL A 41 36.60 23.60 -13.52
N ARG A 42 35.94 22.85 -12.64
CA ARG A 42 36.62 22.04 -11.61
C ARG A 42 36.73 20.58 -12.05
N THR A 43 37.96 20.12 -12.21
CA THR A 43 38.32 18.73 -12.46
C THR A 43 37.96 17.81 -11.28
N GLY A 44 36.70 17.37 -11.18
CA GLY A 44 36.36 16.09 -10.58
C GLY A 44 36.07 16.00 -9.07
N GLN A 45 35.78 17.11 -8.37
CA GLN A 45 35.24 17.04 -6.99
C GLN A 45 33.75 17.38 -6.86
N GLY A 46 33.04 17.62 -7.97
CA GLY A 46 31.61 17.93 -7.96
C GLY A 46 30.87 17.68 -9.27
N SER A 47 31.52 17.08 -10.28
CA SER A 47 30.88 16.82 -11.57
C SER A 47 29.96 15.61 -11.50
N ALA A 48 28.85 15.69 -12.22
CA ALA A 48 27.84 14.66 -12.21
C ALA A 48 27.96 13.77 -13.45
N ARG A 49 27.85 12.45 -13.27
CA ARG A 49 28.12 11.44 -14.30
C ARG A 49 26.82 10.88 -14.88
N CYS A 50 26.65 11.01 -16.20
CA CYS A 50 25.54 10.46 -16.96
C CYS A 50 25.98 9.26 -17.80
N VAL A 51 25.35 8.10 -17.56
CA VAL A 51 25.59 6.87 -18.35
C VAL A 51 24.26 6.30 -18.86
N PHE A 52 24.19 6.01 -20.15
CA PHE A 52 23.11 5.20 -20.76
C PHE A 52 23.74 3.98 -21.44
N GLU A 53 23.39 2.76 -21.01
CA GLU A 53 24.07 1.53 -21.47
C GLU A 53 23.26 0.63 -22.42
N LYS A 54 21.93 0.82 -22.54
CA LYS A 54 20.99 0.18 -23.49
C LYS A 54 19.54 0.57 -23.19
N ALA A 55 19.24 1.87 -23.20
CA ALA A 55 17.92 2.38 -22.81
C ALA A 55 16.88 2.32 -23.96
N PRO A 56 15.56 2.29 -23.66
CA PRO A 56 14.52 2.50 -24.67
C PRO A 56 14.74 3.83 -25.42
N LYS A 57 14.07 4.02 -26.56
CA LYS A 57 14.21 5.23 -27.40
C LYS A 57 14.03 6.57 -26.66
N TYR A 58 13.47 6.60 -25.46
CA TYR A 58 13.19 7.81 -24.69
C TYR A 58 13.67 7.70 -23.23
N GLY A 59 14.52 8.61 -22.76
CA GLY A 59 15.00 8.67 -21.37
C GLY A 59 15.68 10.01 -21.01
N PHE A 60 15.67 10.38 -19.72
CA PHE A 60 16.26 11.64 -19.22
C PHE A 60 17.12 11.34 -17.98
N TRP A 61 18.34 11.88 -17.93
CA TRP A 61 19.23 11.63 -16.79
C TRP A 61 18.93 12.53 -15.56
N GLN A 62 18.39 13.73 -15.78
CA GLN A 62 17.86 14.58 -14.70
C GLN A 62 16.82 15.55 -15.27
N ASN A 63 15.62 15.62 -14.67
CA ASN A 63 14.52 16.48 -15.11
C ASN A 63 14.04 17.37 -13.95
N ARG A 64 14.46 18.63 -13.94
CA ARG A 64 14.15 19.60 -12.86
C ARG A 64 13.26 20.73 -13.36
N GLY A 65 12.39 21.24 -12.51
CA GLY A 65 11.64 22.46 -12.77
C GLY A 65 12.40 23.66 -12.23
N VAL A 66 12.61 24.67 -13.08
CA VAL A 66 13.26 25.95 -12.74
C VAL A 66 12.23 27.06 -12.83
N ALA A 67 12.17 27.91 -11.80
CA ALA A 67 11.33 29.09 -11.80
C ALA A 67 11.89 30.11 -12.80
N VAL A 68 11.05 30.57 -13.71
CA VAL A 68 11.38 31.58 -14.71
C VAL A 68 10.25 32.59 -14.80
N GLU A 69 10.56 33.80 -15.23
CA GLU A 69 9.55 34.81 -15.52
C GLU A 69 8.90 34.47 -16.87
N PRO A 70 7.57 34.31 -16.96
CA PRO A 70 6.89 34.04 -18.21
C PRO A 70 7.27 35.07 -19.29
N PHE A 71 7.45 34.61 -20.53
CA PHE A 71 7.78 35.42 -21.71
C PHE A 71 9.18 36.05 -21.74
N ALA A 72 9.96 36.00 -20.66
CA ALA A 72 11.36 36.43 -20.69
C ALA A 72 12.24 35.47 -21.52
N LEU A 73 13.34 36.00 -22.05
CA LEU A 73 14.36 35.22 -22.76
C LEU A 73 15.48 34.87 -21.79
N TYR A 74 15.81 33.58 -21.72
CA TYR A 74 16.87 33.05 -20.87
C TYR A 74 17.95 32.35 -21.69
N ARG A 75 19.14 32.21 -21.11
CA ARG A 75 20.19 31.31 -21.58
C ARG A 75 20.53 30.33 -20.48
N ALA A 76 20.49 29.04 -20.79
CA ALA A 76 21.06 28.01 -19.94
C ALA A 76 22.40 27.54 -20.53
N SER A 77 23.43 27.40 -19.70
CA SER A 77 24.73 26.89 -20.12
C SER A 77 25.28 25.82 -19.16
N ILE A 78 25.94 24.80 -19.69
CA ILE A 78 26.56 23.71 -18.93
C ILE A 78 27.88 23.29 -19.59
N TYR A 79 28.85 22.83 -18.82
CA TYR A 79 30.06 22.19 -19.33
C TYR A 79 29.88 20.68 -19.38
N ILE A 80 30.31 20.06 -20.49
CA ILE A 80 30.24 18.62 -20.69
C ILE A 80 31.60 18.04 -21.10
N GLN A 81 31.89 16.81 -20.65
CA GLN A 81 33.06 16.05 -21.09
C GLN A 81 32.70 14.58 -21.22
N GLY A 82 33.05 13.91 -22.32
CA GLY A 82 32.73 12.50 -22.54
C GLY A 82 32.33 12.19 -23.96
N GLN A 83 31.68 11.05 -24.18
CA GLN A 83 31.34 10.58 -25.52
C GLN A 83 30.12 9.67 -25.55
N ARG A 84 29.48 9.61 -26.71
CA ARG A 84 28.45 8.61 -27.03
C ARG A 84 29.04 7.57 -28.00
N THR A 85 28.62 6.32 -27.84
CA THR A 85 29.02 5.20 -28.70
C THR A 85 27.91 4.77 -29.65
N ALA A 86 26.66 5.16 -29.40
CA ALA A 86 25.54 4.92 -30.30
C ALA A 86 24.39 5.92 -30.05
N GLY A 87 23.52 6.11 -31.05
CA GLY A 87 22.33 6.96 -30.93
C GLY A 87 22.65 8.45 -30.84
N GLY A 88 21.69 9.24 -30.38
CA GLY A 88 21.72 10.69 -30.35
C GLY A 88 20.67 11.26 -29.41
N GLY A 89 20.87 12.53 -29.06
CA GLY A 89 20.12 13.18 -28.00
C GLY A 89 20.48 14.65 -27.89
N ASN A 90 19.83 15.34 -26.96
CA ASN A 90 20.10 16.75 -26.68
C ASN A 90 20.75 16.92 -25.30
N THR A 91 21.62 17.91 -25.19
CA THR A 91 22.06 18.49 -23.92
C THR A 91 21.30 19.79 -23.65
N ILE A 92 21.00 20.07 -22.39
CA ILE A 92 20.18 21.21 -21.94
C ILE A 92 18.87 21.32 -22.74
N MET A 93 18.05 20.28 -22.71
CA MET A 93 16.73 20.35 -23.32
C MET A 93 15.72 20.98 -22.35
N THR A 94 15.25 22.18 -22.69
CA THR A 94 14.23 22.92 -21.95
C THR A 94 12.84 22.75 -22.57
N TYR A 95 11.78 22.79 -21.77
CA TYR A 95 10.40 22.79 -22.25
C TYR A 95 9.44 23.33 -21.18
N HIS A 96 8.28 23.80 -21.63
CA HIS A 96 7.20 24.32 -20.78
C HIS A 96 5.97 23.42 -20.87
N GLU A 97 5.24 23.29 -19.76
CA GLU A 97 3.95 22.61 -19.74
C GLU A 97 2.85 23.60 -20.16
N THR A 98 2.18 23.31 -21.28
CA THR A 98 1.09 24.12 -21.83
C THR A 98 -0.16 23.24 -22.01
N PRO A 99 -1.33 23.81 -22.39
CA PRO A 99 -2.51 23.01 -22.73
C PRO A 99 -2.27 21.94 -23.83
N PHE A 100 -1.21 22.09 -24.62
CA PHE A 100 -0.80 21.15 -25.67
C PHE A 100 0.12 20.02 -25.17
N GLY A 101 0.44 20.00 -23.87
CA GLY A 101 1.42 19.12 -23.26
C GLY A 101 2.78 19.81 -23.10
N TRP A 102 3.88 19.09 -23.35
CA TRP A 102 5.22 19.68 -23.33
C TRP A 102 5.49 20.41 -24.64
N ASP A 103 5.71 21.72 -24.55
CA ASP A 103 5.89 22.62 -25.68
C ASP A 103 7.01 23.63 -25.40
N PHE A 104 7.28 24.54 -26.33
CA PHE A 104 8.41 25.47 -26.25
C PHE A 104 9.73 24.72 -25.99
N VAL A 105 9.92 23.62 -26.71
CA VAL A 105 11.09 22.75 -26.54
C VAL A 105 12.31 23.38 -27.20
N HIS A 106 13.35 23.66 -26.44
CA HIS A 106 14.65 24.15 -26.95
C HIS A 106 15.74 23.23 -26.44
N GLY A 107 16.74 22.90 -27.26
CA GLY A 107 17.83 22.03 -26.84
C GLY A 107 19.01 22.13 -27.80
N VAL A 108 20.17 21.70 -27.33
CA VAL A 108 21.38 21.65 -28.13
C VAL A 108 21.69 20.19 -28.43
N GLN A 109 22.05 19.88 -29.67
CA GLN A 109 22.43 18.53 -30.05
C GLN A 109 23.65 18.09 -29.22
N LEU A 110 23.53 16.94 -28.56
CA LEU A 110 24.64 16.37 -27.78
C LEU A 110 25.78 15.97 -28.74
N PRO A 111 27.01 16.51 -28.57
CA PRO A 111 28.13 16.24 -29.48
C PRO A 111 28.60 14.81 -29.33
N GLU A 112 29.15 14.20 -30.38
CA GLU A 112 29.57 12.79 -30.33
C GLU A 112 30.71 12.51 -29.35
N LYS A 113 31.66 13.44 -29.27
CA LYS A 113 32.81 13.42 -28.37
C LYS A 113 33.09 14.84 -27.89
N ALA A 114 33.37 14.98 -26.59
CA ALA A 114 33.83 16.19 -25.93
C ALA A 114 35.06 15.78 -25.09
N GLU A 115 36.25 15.86 -25.71
CA GLU A 115 37.50 15.40 -25.09
C GLU A 115 37.89 16.27 -23.90
N ASP A 116 37.69 17.58 -24.03
CA ASP A 116 37.81 18.57 -22.96
C ASP A 116 36.43 19.05 -22.50
N TRP A 117 36.40 19.70 -21.33
CA TRP A 117 35.20 20.38 -20.82
C TRP A 117 34.69 21.42 -21.81
N THR A 118 33.63 21.05 -22.52
CA THR A 118 33.05 21.82 -23.61
C THR A 118 31.77 22.50 -23.11
N ARG A 119 31.72 23.83 -23.19
CA ARG A 119 30.50 24.59 -22.85
C ARG A 119 29.43 24.34 -23.91
N GLN A 120 28.20 24.12 -23.46
CA GLN A 120 26.99 24.01 -24.28
C GLN A 120 26.01 25.06 -23.79
N GLU A 121 25.31 25.72 -24.71
CA GLU A 121 24.39 26.81 -24.36
C GLU A 121 23.11 26.74 -25.19
N VAL A 122 21.96 26.97 -24.55
CA VAL A 122 20.67 27.09 -25.22
C VAL A 122 19.97 28.36 -24.76
N GLU A 123 19.43 29.12 -25.71
CA GLU A 123 18.45 30.16 -25.39
C GLU A 123 17.05 29.55 -25.35
N PHE A 124 16.29 29.88 -24.31
CA PHE A 124 14.95 29.36 -24.12
C PHE A 124 14.00 30.41 -23.58
N TYR A 125 12.73 30.20 -23.86
CA TYR A 125 11.60 31.05 -23.47
C TYR A 125 10.32 30.22 -23.51
N GLY A 126 9.31 30.66 -22.75
CA GLY A 126 7.99 30.07 -22.78
C GLY A 126 6.96 30.86 -21.97
N PRO A 127 5.68 30.45 -22.02
CA PRO A 127 4.56 31.23 -21.49
C PRO A 127 4.24 30.94 -20.02
N THR A 128 4.99 30.07 -19.34
CA THR A 128 4.70 29.65 -17.96
C THR A 128 5.83 30.01 -17.01
N GLY A 129 5.51 30.13 -15.72
CA GLY A 129 6.47 30.49 -14.68
C GLY A 129 7.44 29.37 -14.28
N GLN A 130 7.38 28.22 -14.96
CA GLN A 130 8.25 27.07 -14.71
C GLN A 130 8.69 26.45 -16.03
N ALA A 131 10.00 26.38 -16.24
CA ALA A 131 10.63 25.62 -17.31
C ALA A 131 11.17 24.31 -16.76
N ARG A 132 10.94 23.20 -17.46
CA ARG A 132 11.61 21.92 -17.17
C ARG A 132 12.91 21.87 -17.94
N ILE A 133 13.98 21.41 -17.31
CA ILE A 133 15.30 21.26 -17.93
C ILE A 133 15.74 19.81 -17.78
N ALA A 134 15.96 19.16 -18.93
CA ALA A 134 16.61 17.87 -19.05
C ALA A 134 18.07 18.05 -19.45
N LEU A 135 19.00 17.63 -18.58
CA LEU A 135 20.42 17.87 -18.81
C LEU A 135 21.00 17.02 -19.94
N ILE A 136 20.65 15.74 -20.01
CA ILE A 136 20.85 14.89 -21.18
C ILE A 136 19.56 14.14 -21.47
N GLU A 137 19.11 14.26 -22.72
CA GLU A 137 17.93 13.61 -23.29
C GLU A 137 18.35 12.52 -24.27
N ASN A 138 17.71 11.36 -24.20
CA ASN A 138 17.89 10.24 -25.11
C ASN A 138 16.61 10.09 -25.94
N SER A 139 16.59 10.54 -27.21
CA SER A 139 15.44 10.42 -28.12
C SER A 139 15.57 9.31 -29.17
N VAL A 140 16.77 8.76 -29.39
CA VAL A 140 17.02 7.79 -30.46
C VAL A 140 17.91 6.61 -30.04
N GLY A 141 17.81 6.16 -28.79
CA GLY A 141 18.56 4.99 -28.30
C GLY A 141 20.04 5.31 -28.05
N LEU A 142 20.28 6.46 -27.41
CA LEU A 142 21.58 6.94 -26.96
C LEU A 142 22.25 5.93 -26.02
N THR A 143 23.48 5.57 -26.36
CA THR A 143 24.45 4.90 -25.48
C THR A 143 25.61 5.85 -25.27
N CYS A 144 25.83 6.30 -24.03
CA CYS A 144 26.82 7.33 -23.77
C CYS A 144 27.36 7.33 -22.35
N GLN A 145 28.48 8.02 -22.18
CA GLN A 145 29.02 8.44 -20.91
C GLN A 145 29.50 9.90 -21.00
N TYR A 146 28.85 10.80 -20.28
CA TYR A 146 29.26 12.20 -20.14
C TYR A 146 29.35 12.59 -18.66
N TYR A 147 30.27 13.49 -18.36
CA TYR A 147 30.37 14.26 -17.14
C TYR A 147 29.80 15.65 -17.40
N LEU A 148 29.11 16.20 -16.40
CA LEU A 148 28.41 17.47 -16.46
C LEU A 148 28.85 18.37 -15.30
N ASP A 149 29.07 19.65 -15.57
CA ASP A 149 29.48 20.64 -14.57
C ASP A 149 28.97 22.06 -14.89
N ASP A 150 28.91 22.92 -13.88
CA ASP A 150 28.57 24.36 -13.98
C ASP A 150 27.29 24.68 -14.78
N LEU A 151 26.13 24.10 -14.38
CA LEU A 151 24.84 24.55 -14.93
C LEU A 151 24.54 25.97 -14.44
N SER A 152 24.32 26.89 -15.38
CA SER A 152 23.94 28.28 -15.10
C SER A 152 22.76 28.70 -15.96
N ILE A 153 21.89 29.54 -15.40
CA ILE A 153 20.70 30.07 -16.07
C ILE A 153 20.67 31.57 -15.88
N THR A 154 20.75 32.30 -16.98
CA THR A 154 20.85 33.76 -16.98
C THR A 154 19.69 34.35 -17.78
N ARG A 155 18.99 35.34 -17.22
CA ARG A 155 17.97 36.10 -17.95
C ARG A 155 18.67 37.07 -18.90
N LEU A 156 18.36 36.97 -20.19
CA LEU A 156 18.92 37.83 -21.24
C LEU A 156 18.03 39.06 -21.51
N MET A 157 16.72 38.87 -21.49
CA MET A 157 15.74 39.94 -21.70
C MET A 157 14.57 39.77 -20.73
N THR A 158 14.06 40.88 -20.22
CA THR A 158 12.77 40.92 -19.50
C THR A 158 11.62 40.56 -20.44
N PRO A 159 10.42 40.23 -19.92
CA PRO A 159 9.25 39.97 -20.76
C PRO A 159 8.93 41.12 -21.72
N ALA A 160 9.01 42.36 -21.25
CA ALA A 160 8.71 43.54 -22.08
C ALA A 160 9.69 43.71 -23.23
N GLU A 161 11.00 43.56 -22.96
CA GLU A 161 12.06 43.66 -23.98
C GLU A 161 11.95 42.54 -25.02
N HIS A 162 11.75 41.30 -24.57
CA HIS A 162 11.66 40.16 -25.47
C HIS A 162 10.41 40.24 -26.37
N ILE A 163 9.25 40.56 -25.81
CA ILE A 163 8.01 40.72 -26.58
C ILE A 163 8.13 41.87 -27.58
N ALA A 164 8.68 43.02 -27.19
CA ALA A 164 8.89 44.14 -28.11
C ALA A 164 9.84 43.76 -29.26
N ALA A 165 10.90 42.98 -28.98
CA ALA A 165 11.81 42.47 -30.00
C ALA A 165 11.10 41.51 -30.97
N LEU A 166 10.22 40.65 -30.48
CA LEU A 166 9.40 39.76 -31.31
C LEU A 166 8.36 40.52 -32.14
N GLU A 167 7.72 41.55 -31.58
CA GLU A 167 6.76 42.41 -32.30
C GLU A 167 7.43 43.16 -33.46
N ALA A 168 8.68 43.61 -33.30
CA ALA A 168 9.45 44.28 -34.34
C ALA A 168 10.04 43.34 -35.40
N LYS A 169 10.07 42.02 -35.14
CA LYS A 169 10.67 41.03 -36.03
C LYS A 169 9.77 40.75 -37.24
N LYS A 170 10.26 41.07 -38.45
CA LYS A 170 9.50 40.88 -39.71
C LYS A 170 9.12 39.43 -40.00
N ASN A 171 10.05 38.50 -39.79
CA ASN A 171 9.84 37.07 -40.06
C ASN A 171 9.93 36.28 -38.75
N ARG A 172 8.78 35.91 -38.20
CA ARG A 172 8.66 35.13 -36.95
C ARG A 172 8.48 33.65 -37.25
N SER A 173 9.09 32.80 -36.43
CA SER A 173 8.81 31.37 -36.43
C SER A 173 7.43 31.07 -35.82
N VAL A 174 6.89 29.87 -36.08
CA VAL A 174 5.64 29.39 -35.46
C VAL A 174 5.71 29.47 -33.93
N LYS A 175 6.85 29.13 -33.32
CA LYS A 175 7.04 29.16 -31.86
C LYS A 175 7.02 30.60 -31.31
N GLU A 176 7.59 31.56 -32.04
CA GLU A 176 7.56 32.98 -31.69
C GLU A 176 6.15 33.57 -31.82
N ASN A 177 5.44 33.25 -32.91
CA ASN A 177 4.03 33.60 -33.07
C ASN A 177 3.16 32.97 -31.96
N SER A 178 3.45 31.74 -31.57
CA SER A 178 2.76 31.06 -30.46
C SER A 178 3.04 31.74 -29.12
N LEU A 179 4.27 32.19 -28.86
CA LEU A 179 4.61 32.97 -27.66
C LEU A 179 3.81 34.28 -27.60
N LEU A 180 3.73 35.00 -28.73
CA LEU A 180 2.92 36.22 -28.84
C LEU A 180 1.43 35.95 -28.64
N ALA A 181 0.90 34.85 -29.18
CA ALA A 181 -0.47 34.44 -28.93
C ALA A 181 -0.73 34.23 -27.43
N HIS A 182 0.11 33.46 -26.74
CA HIS A 182 0.02 33.31 -25.29
C HIS A 182 0.11 34.65 -24.53
N TYR A 183 1.00 35.55 -24.97
CA TYR A 183 1.17 36.86 -24.34
C TYR A 183 -0.05 37.77 -24.52
N TYR A 184 -0.55 37.94 -25.75
CA TYR A 184 -1.72 38.78 -26.04
C TYR A 184 -2.97 38.26 -25.36
N HIS A 185 -3.12 36.93 -25.32
CA HIS A 185 -4.22 36.28 -24.62
C HIS A 185 -4.16 36.53 -23.11
N ASN A 186 -3.00 36.34 -22.48
CA ASN A 186 -2.84 36.53 -21.03
C ASN A 186 -2.91 38.01 -20.60
N THR A 187 -2.60 38.94 -21.50
CA THR A 187 -2.60 40.39 -21.23
C THR A 187 -3.84 41.12 -21.76
N GLY A 188 -4.77 40.42 -22.43
CA GLY A 188 -6.00 41.02 -22.96
C GLY A 188 -5.79 41.99 -24.14
N ARG A 189 -4.70 41.84 -24.92
CA ARG A 189 -4.40 42.71 -26.08
C ARG A 189 -5.17 42.29 -27.34
N THR A 190 -6.48 42.54 -27.37
CA THR A 190 -7.39 42.07 -28.44
C THR A 190 -6.99 42.52 -29.85
N GLU A 191 -6.62 43.79 -30.05
CA GLU A 191 -6.22 44.26 -31.40
C GLU A 191 -4.96 43.58 -31.92
N ALA A 192 -3.97 43.35 -31.05
CA ALA A 192 -2.73 42.67 -31.41
C ALA A 192 -2.98 41.18 -31.70
N TRP A 193 -3.90 40.56 -30.96
CA TRP A 193 -4.39 39.20 -31.21
C TRP A 193 -5.05 39.09 -32.59
N GLU A 194 -5.97 39.99 -32.96
CA GLU A 194 -6.64 39.95 -34.27
C GLU A 194 -5.66 40.14 -35.43
N ARG A 195 -4.70 41.07 -35.30
CA ARG A 195 -3.64 41.25 -36.31
C ARG A 195 -2.79 39.98 -36.45
N LEU A 196 -2.40 39.36 -35.33
CA LEU A 196 -1.66 38.10 -35.36
C LEU A 196 -2.49 36.98 -36.00
N LEU A 197 -3.79 36.90 -35.72
CA LEU A 197 -4.69 35.88 -36.26
C LEU A 197 -4.84 35.97 -37.79
N ALA A 198 -4.93 37.20 -38.32
CA ALA A 198 -5.03 37.45 -39.76
C ALA A 198 -3.82 36.90 -40.51
N ASP A 199 -2.62 37.13 -39.98
CA ASP A 199 -1.34 36.76 -40.58
C ASP A 199 -0.83 35.37 -40.14
N ALA A 200 -1.53 34.70 -39.22
CA ALA A 200 -1.09 33.44 -38.63
C ALA A 200 -1.13 32.26 -39.61
N ASP A 201 -0.06 31.45 -39.55
CA ASP A 201 -0.02 30.13 -40.15
C ASP A 201 -0.98 29.15 -39.44
N ALA A 202 -1.19 27.97 -40.03
CA ALA A 202 -2.14 26.99 -39.52
C ALA A 202 -1.80 26.48 -38.11
N ALA A 203 -0.52 26.34 -37.75
CA ALA A 203 -0.10 25.88 -36.44
C ALA A 203 -0.35 26.97 -35.38
N THR A 204 -0.04 28.22 -35.71
CA THR A 204 -0.35 29.38 -34.86
C THR A 204 -1.86 29.53 -34.64
N LYS A 205 -2.68 29.35 -35.69
CA LYS A 205 -4.16 29.37 -35.57
C LYS A 205 -4.69 28.28 -34.64
N VAL A 206 -4.09 27.09 -34.67
CA VAL A 206 -4.41 25.99 -33.72
C VAL A 206 -4.05 26.38 -32.29
N VAL A 207 -2.90 27.01 -32.05
CA VAL A 207 -2.52 27.53 -30.73
C VAL A 207 -3.57 28.53 -30.23
N MET A 208 -3.91 29.52 -31.08
CA MET A 208 -4.84 30.58 -30.73
C MET A 208 -6.23 30.04 -30.38
N GLN A 209 -6.82 29.18 -31.23
CA GLN A 209 -8.12 28.57 -30.93
C GLN A 209 -8.05 27.59 -29.75
N GLY A 210 -6.93 26.90 -29.58
CA GLY A 210 -6.73 26.01 -28.45
C GLY A 210 -6.69 26.72 -27.11
N LEU A 211 -6.12 27.93 -27.04
CA LEU A 211 -6.15 28.77 -25.84
C LEU A 211 -7.57 29.21 -25.48
N LEU A 212 -8.37 29.60 -26.48
CA LEU A 212 -9.78 29.95 -26.28
C LEU A 212 -10.60 28.73 -25.80
N ALA A 213 -10.43 27.58 -26.44
CA ALA A 213 -11.11 26.34 -26.03
C ALA A 213 -10.70 25.89 -24.62
N HIS A 214 -9.42 26.06 -24.26
CA HIS A 214 -8.93 25.70 -22.93
C HIS A 214 -9.56 26.55 -21.81
N GLN A 215 -9.87 27.83 -22.08
CA GLN A 215 -10.47 28.74 -21.09
C GLN A 215 -11.99 28.68 -20.98
N ALA A 216 -12.68 27.95 -21.88
CA ALA A 216 -14.12 27.84 -21.85
C ALA A 216 -14.62 27.41 -20.46
N LYS A 217 -15.60 28.13 -19.89
CA LYS A 217 -16.08 27.88 -18.52
C LYS A 217 -17.30 26.98 -18.48
N THR A 218 -18.03 26.89 -19.59
CA THR A 218 -19.25 26.09 -19.72
C THR A 218 -19.06 24.99 -20.78
N PRO A 219 -19.77 23.85 -20.66
CA PRO A 219 -19.75 22.81 -21.69
C PRO A 219 -20.14 23.33 -23.07
N ALA A 220 -21.18 24.18 -23.17
CA ALA A 220 -21.64 24.76 -24.43
C ALA A 220 -20.58 25.64 -25.11
N GLU A 221 -19.88 26.48 -24.34
CA GLU A 221 -18.77 27.29 -24.85
C GLU A 221 -17.60 26.40 -25.30
N LEU A 222 -17.27 25.37 -24.51
CA LEU A 222 -16.20 24.44 -24.85
C LEU A 222 -16.50 23.68 -26.13
N GLU A 223 -17.71 23.19 -26.28
CA GLU A 223 -18.18 22.52 -27.48
C GLU A 223 -17.99 23.41 -28.72
N GLN A 224 -18.45 24.65 -28.68
CA GLN A 224 -18.35 25.57 -29.82
C GLN A 224 -16.88 25.80 -30.20
N ARG A 225 -16.04 26.11 -29.20
CA ARG A 225 -14.61 26.37 -29.41
C ARG A 225 -13.85 25.13 -29.87
N LEU A 226 -14.20 23.96 -29.35
CA LEU A 226 -13.61 22.69 -29.77
C LEU A 226 -14.00 22.36 -31.21
N GLY A 227 -15.26 22.60 -31.61
CA GLY A 227 -15.70 22.45 -33.00
C GLY A 227 -14.88 23.29 -33.97
N GLU A 228 -14.66 24.58 -33.66
CA GLU A 228 -13.81 25.47 -34.47
C GLU A 228 -12.34 25.02 -34.48
N LEU A 229 -11.79 24.61 -33.34
CA LEU A 229 -10.44 24.06 -33.25
C LEU A 229 -10.26 22.83 -34.14
N LEU A 230 -11.23 21.91 -34.16
CA LEU A 230 -11.17 20.68 -34.96
C LEU A 230 -11.15 20.97 -36.46
N LYS A 231 -11.85 22.01 -36.93
CA LYS A 231 -11.82 22.46 -38.34
C LYS A 231 -10.41 22.89 -38.77
N LEU A 232 -9.58 23.36 -37.85
CA LEU A 232 -8.17 23.71 -38.11
C LEU A 232 -7.23 22.51 -38.18
N ASN A 233 -7.73 21.27 -38.05
CA ASN A 233 -6.94 20.04 -38.09
C ASN A 233 -5.73 20.07 -37.13
N PRO A 234 -5.96 20.12 -35.81
CA PRO A 234 -4.90 20.26 -34.82
C PRO A 234 -3.94 19.06 -34.83
N PHE A 235 -4.38 17.89 -35.31
CA PHE A 235 -3.57 16.67 -35.42
C PHE A 235 -2.46 16.77 -36.45
N ALA A 236 -2.71 17.46 -37.57
CA ALA A 236 -1.71 17.67 -38.62
C ALA A 236 -0.90 18.95 -38.39
N ASN A 237 -1.55 19.98 -37.83
CA ASN A 237 -1.00 21.32 -37.79
C ASN A 237 -0.30 21.67 -36.46
N HIS A 238 -0.38 20.83 -35.42
CA HIS A 238 0.36 21.07 -34.18
C HIS A 238 0.83 19.77 -33.51
N ARG A 239 2.09 19.71 -33.09
CA ARG A 239 2.69 18.51 -32.46
C ARG A 239 1.92 18.06 -31.21
N GLY A 240 1.44 19.01 -30.42
CA GLY A 240 0.64 18.75 -29.21
C GLY A 240 -0.89 18.77 -29.43
N GLY A 241 -1.36 18.90 -30.67
CA GLY A 241 -2.80 19.06 -30.95
C GLY A 241 -3.66 17.87 -30.52
N ALA A 242 -3.15 16.63 -30.66
CA ALA A 242 -3.84 15.44 -30.19
C ALA A 242 -4.00 15.42 -28.66
N ASN A 243 -2.99 15.87 -27.92
CA ASN A 243 -3.05 15.96 -26.47
C ASN A 243 -4.06 17.00 -26.02
N LEU A 244 -4.08 18.18 -26.66
CA LEU A 244 -5.06 19.22 -26.36
C LEU A 244 -6.48 18.70 -26.61
N VAL A 245 -6.77 18.17 -27.80
CA VAL A 245 -8.11 17.65 -28.14
C VAL A 245 -8.56 16.58 -27.14
N LYS A 246 -7.67 15.65 -26.77
CA LYS A 246 -7.97 14.63 -25.76
C LYS A 246 -8.31 15.22 -24.39
N THR A 247 -7.58 16.25 -23.97
CA THR A 247 -7.82 16.97 -22.71
C THR A 247 -9.15 17.73 -22.74
N LEU A 248 -9.46 18.40 -23.86
CA LEU A 248 -10.71 19.13 -24.04
C LEU A 248 -11.92 18.19 -24.09
N LEU A 249 -11.84 17.08 -24.84
CA LEU A 249 -12.93 16.09 -24.93
C LEU A 249 -13.30 15.52 -23.56
N ARG A 250 -12.32 15.24 -22.69
CA ARG A 250 -12.57 14.72 -21.33
C ARG A 250 -13.39 15.65 -20.43
N ARG A 251 -13.51 16.93 -20.78
CA ARG A 251 -14.32 17.91 -20.06
C ARG A 251 -15.78 17.91 -20.52
N LEU A 252 -16.10 17.20 -21.60
CA LEU A 252 -17.46 17.01 -22.11
C LEU A 252 -17.97 15.59 -21.75
N PRO A 253 -19.29 15.42 -21.51
CA PRO A 253 -19.95 14.11 -21.50
C PRO A 253 -19.68 13.31 -22.78
N ALA A 254 -19.67 11.97 -22.70
CA ALA A 254 -19.37 11.10 -23.85
C ALA A 254 -20.30 11.34 -25.05
N SER A 255 -21.59 11.59 -24.80
CA SER A 255 -22.58 11.92 -25.83
C SER A 255 -22.27 13.23 -26.56
N GLU A 256 -21.75 14.23 -25.84
CA GLU A 256 -21.33 15.51 -26.41
C GLU A 256 -19.99 15.39 -27.16
N GLN A 257 -19.05 14.58 -26.64
CA GLN A 257 -17.78 14.29 -27.31
C GLN A 257 -17.98 13.74 -28.73
N GLU A 258 -18.82 12.70 -28.86
CA GLU A 258 -19.12 12.07 -30.14
C GLU A 258 -19.80 13.05 -31.10
N ARG A 259 -20.80 13.79 -30.62
CA ARG A 259 -21.53 14.76 -31.45
C ARG A 259 -20.61 15.84 -32.00
N VAL A 260 -19.81 16.50 -31.16
CA VAL A 260 -18.92 17.59 -31.58
C VAL A 260 -17.88 17.11 -32.60
N CYS A 261 -17.32 15.91 -32.38
CA CYS A 261 -16.38 15.32 -33.33
C CYS A 261 -17.06 14.93 -34.65
N LEU A 262 -18.28 14.36 -34.60
CA LEU A 262 -19.04 13.98 -35.79
C LEU A 262 -19.40 15.21 -36.62
N GLU A 263 -19.90 16.28 -35.99
CA GLU A 263 -20.20 17.55 -36.67
C GLU A 263 -18.96 18.12 -37.38
N ALA A 264 -17.79 18.11 -36.73
CA ALA A 264 -16.54 18.54 -37.34
C ALA A 264 -16.10 17.63 -38.51
N VAL A 265 -16.30 16.31 -38.40
CA VAL A 265 -16.03 15.34 -39.48
C VAL A 265 -16.92 15.61 -40.69
N LEU A 266 -18.22 15.83 -40.46
CA LEU A 266 -19.19 16.14 -41.51
C LEU A 266 -18.87 17.48 -42.19
N ALA A 267 -18.60 18.53 -41.41
CA ALA A 267 -18.26 19.86 -41.93
C ALA A 267 -16.98 19.84 -42.78
N MET A 268 -15.98 19.05 -42.38
CA MET A 268 -14.71 18.92 -43.10
C MET A 268 -14.72 17.78 -44.16
N ARG A 269 -15.91 17.26 -44.49
CA ARG A 269 -16.12 16.18 -45.48
C ARG A 269 -15.19 14.97 -45.29
N GLY A 270 -14.94 14.59 -44.05
CA GLY A 270 -14.14 13.40 -43.71
C GLY A 270 -12.62 13.59 -43.71
N ALA A 271 -12.10 14.83 -43.67
CA ALA A 271 -10.65 15.07 -43.59
C ALA A 271 -9.97 14.24 -42.48
N GLY A 272 -8.85 13.56 -42.78
CA GLY A 272 -8.28 12.55 -41.88
C GLY A 272 -7.93 13.05 -40.46
N GLY A 273 -7.66 14.35 -40.31
CA GLY A 273 -7.44 15.00 -39.01
C GLY A 273 -8.67 15.05 -38.10
N THR A 274 -9.85 15.36 -38.64
CA THR A 274 -11.10 15.40 -37.84
C THR A 274 -11.60 13.99 -37.54
N VAL A 275 -11.38 13.03 -38.45
CA VAL A 275 -11.69 11.61 -38.20
C VAL A 275 -10.88 11.06 -37.03
N ASN A 276 -9.61 11.46 -36.90
CA ASN A 276 -8.80 11.08 -35.73
C ASN A 276 -9.39 11.59 -34.41
N ALA A 277 -10.06 12.74 -34.40
CA ALA A 277 -10.75 13.23 -33.20
C ALA A 277 -11.93 12.34 -32.82
N LEU A 278 -12.74 11.94 -33.81
CA LEU A 278 -13.85 11.01 -33.59
C LEU A 278 -13.36 9.65 -33.09
N ALA A 279 -12.22 9.17 -33.56
CA ALA A 279 -11.59 7.93 -33.08
C ALA A 279 -11.12 8.00 -31.61
N LEU A 280 -10.95 9.21 -31.04
CA LEU A 280 -10.65 9.38 -29.61
C LEU A 280 -11.90 9.27 -28.73
N THR A 281 -13.10 9.35 -29.30
CA THR A 281 -14.34 9.27 -28.55
C THR A 281 -14.63 7.81 -28.17
N PRO A 282 -14.98 7.54 -26.90
CA PRO A 282 -15.37 6.20 -26.49
C PRO A 282 -16.69 5.83 -27.17
N LEU A 283 -16.79 4.60 -27.69
CA LEU A 283 -18.07 4.05 -28.12
C LEU A 283 -18.84 3.68 -26.85
N ASP A 284 -20.08 4.17 -26.70
CA ASP A 284 -20.83 4.05 -25.46
C ASP A 284 -21.20 2.58 -25.16
N ARG A 285 -20.49 1.99 -24.18
CA ARG A 285 -20.73 0.63 -23.67
C ARG A 285 -21.56 0.60 -22.41
N THR A 286 -22.11 1.73 -21.96
CA THR A 286 -22.67 1.89 -20.63
C THR A 286 -24.15 1.51 -20.53
N ALA A 287 -24.78 1.14 -21.65
CA ALA A 287 -26.16 0.69 -21.70
C ALA A 287 -26.39 -0.54 -20.82
N LYS A 288 -27.24 -0.39 -19.79
CA LYS A 288 -27.53 -1.42 -18.80
C LYS A 288 -28.78 -2.22 -19.14
N THR A 289 -29.82 -1.56 -19.64
CA THR A 289 -31.11 -2.18 -19.96
C THR A 289 -31.25 -2.54 -21.44
N LEU A 290 -32.25 -3.36 -21.80
CA LEU A 290 -32.57 -3.67 -23.20
C LEU A 290 -32.83 -2.41 -24.03
N ALA A 291 -33.66 -1.50 -23.50
CA ALA A 291 -34.02 -0.27 -24.19
C ALA A 291 -32.79 0.60 -24.47
N GLN A 292 -31.91 0.76 -23.47
CA GLN A 292 -30.68 1.53 -23.63
C GLN A 292 -29.72 0.88 -24.64
N ARG A 293 -29.58 -0.46 -24.60
CA ARG A 293 -28.70 -1.19 -25.52
C ARG A 293 -29.19 -1.07 -26.96
N GLN A 294 -30.50 -1.22 -27.16
CA GLN A 294 -31.15 -1.06 -28.45
C GLN A 294 -30.98 0.37 -28.99
N GLN A 295 -31.23 1.39 -28.16
CA GLN A 295 -31.05 2.80 -28.52
C GLN A 295 -29.59 3.11 -28.90
N ALA A 296 -28.61 2.59 -28.16
CA ALA A 296 -27.19 2.78 -28.46
C ALA A 296 -26.79 2.16 -29.80
N ILE A 297 -27.36 1.00 -30.15
CA ILE A 297 -27.17 0.36 -31.47
C ILE A 297 -27.76 1.25 -32.56
N GLU A 298 -29.01 1.70 -32.41
CA GLU A 298 -29.69 2.56 -33.41
C GLU A 298 -28.96 3.88 -33.63
N GLN A 299 -28.48 4.52 -32.56
CA GLN A 299 -27.65 5.73 -32.64
C GLN A 299 -26.33 5.45 -33.36
N GLY A 300 -25.64 4.36 -33.01
CA GLY A 300 -24.39 3.99 -33.66
C GLY A 300 -24.57 3.65 -35.14
N GLU A 301 -25.67 3.00 -35.53
CA GLU A 301 -26.04 2.73 -36.92
C GLU A 301 -26.29 4.03 -37.70
N ALA A 302 -26.98 5.00 -37.08
CA ALA A 302 -27.22 6.31 -37.68
C ALA A 302 -25.90 7.06 -37.92
N VAL A 303 -24.97 7.06 -36.96
CA VAL A 303 -23.64 7.66 -37.11
C VAL A 303 -22.84 6.94 -38.20
N LEU A 304 -22.84 5.61 -38.21
CA LEU A 304 -22.14 4.81 -39.22
C LEU A 304 -22.62 5.15 -40.64
N LYS A 305 -23.93 5.27 -40.83
CA LYS A 305 -24.54 5.65 -42.10
C LYS A 305 -24.09 7.04 -42.57
N GLN A 306 -24.00 8.01 -41.66
CA GLN A 306 -23.50 9.35 -41.98
C GLN A 306 -22.03 9.33 -42.42
N LEU A 307 -21.18 8.55 -41.74
CA LEU A 307 -19.77 8.40 -42.10
C LEU A 307 -19.57 7.71 -43.45
N GLN A 308 -20.36 6.68 -43.75
CA GLN A 308 -20.32 5.95 -45.03
C GLN A 308 -20.70 6.82 -46.24
N ALA A 309 -21.44 7.91 -46.02
CA ALA A 309 -21.81 8.87 -47.07
C ALA A 309 -20.69 9.87 -47.43
N LEU A 310 -19.57 9.89 -46.69
CA LEU A 310 -18.46 10.82 -46.91
C LEU A 310 -17.43 10.27 -47.92
N PRO A 311 -16.65 11.15 -48.59
CA PRO A 311 -15.55 10.72 -49.46
C PRO A 311 -14.52 9.85 -48.72
N SER A 312 -14.24 8.67 -49.29
CA SER A 312 -13.37 7.68 -48.65
C SER A 312 -11.93 8.14 -48.54
N ASN A 313 -11.31 7.89 -47.39
CA ASN A 313 -9.88 8.02 -47.14
C ASN A 313 -9.43 7.02 -46.07
N PRO A 314 -8.11 6.73 -45.92
CA PRO A 314 -7.64 5.68 -45.02
C PRO A 314 -8.06 5.84 -43.55
N ALA A 315 -8.16 7.08 -43.04
CA ALA A 315 -8.57 7.33 -41.67
C ALA A 315 -10.08 7.05 -41.49
N LEU A 316 -10.90 7.50 -42.45
CA LEU A 316 -12.34 7.26 -42.46
C LEU A 316 -12.70 5.77 -42.61
N VAL A 317 -12.03 5.04 -43.50
CA VAL A 317 -12.23 3.59 -43.66
C VAL A 317 -11.93 2.84 -42.36
N LYS A 318 -10.82 3.20 -41.70
CA LYS A 318 -10.46 2.61 -40.41
C LYS A 318 -11.51 2.87 -39.33
N GLU A 319 -12.06 4.07 -39.27
CA GLU A 319 -13.08 4.44 -38.29
C GLU A 319 -14.45 3.78 -38.58
N ILE A 320 -14.84 3.69 -39.85
CA ILE A 320 -16.03 2.94 -40.29
C ILE A 320 -15.92 1.48 -39.86
N ASN A 321 -14.80 0.81 -40.15
CA ASN A 321 -14.60 -0.59 -39.75
C ASN A 321 -14.66 -0.76 -38.23
N ARG A 322 -13.99 0.13 -37.48
CA ARG A 322 -14.03 0.12 -36.00
C ARG A 322 -15.46 0.19 -35.45
N ARG A 323 -16.31 1.04 -36.04
CA ARG A 323 -17.72 1.22 -35.62
C ARG A 323 -18.61 0.08 -36.08
N SER A 324 -18.40 -0.47 -37.28
CA SER A 324 -19.09 -1.68 -37.76
C SER A 324 -18.81 -2.88 -36.85
N ASP A 325 -17.53 -3.13 -36.52
CA ASP A 325 -17.14 -4.21 -35.61
C ASP A 325 -17.77 -4.03 -34.22
N TYR A 326 -17.81 -2.79 -33.74
CA TYR A 326 -18.46 -2.45 -32.48
C TYR A 326 -19.96 -2.73 -32.50
N LEU A 327 -20.68 -2.30 -33.55
CA LEU A 327 -22.11 -2.51 -33.68
C LEU A 327 -22.45 -4.00 -33.76
N ALA A 328 -21.68 -4.78 -34.53
CA ALA A 328 -21.85 -6.23 -34.59
C ALA A 328 -21.67 -6.88 -33.21
N ALA A 329 -20.65 -6.46 -32.45
CA ALA A 329 -20.43 -6.92 -31.08
C ALA A 329 -21.57 -6.48 -30.13
N ALA A 330 -22.07 -5.26 -30.26
CA ALA A 330 -23.17 -4.73 -29.45
C ALA A 330 -24.49 -5.47 -29.72
N GLN A 331 -24.81 -5.77 -30.99
CA GLN A 331 -25.97 -6.57 -31.38
C GLN A 331 -25.88 -7.99 -30.81
N LYS A 332 -24.70 -8.62 -30.89
CA LYS A 332 -24.45 -9.93 -30.26
C LYS A 332 -24.65 -9.87 -28.74
N ALA A 333 -24.05 -8.88 -28.06
CA ALA A 333 -24.19 -8.70 -26.62
C ALA A 333 -25.65 -8.42 -26.20
N LEU A 334 -26.43 -7.71 -27.02
CA LEU A 334 -27.86 -7.52 -26.79
C LEU A 334 -28.63 -8.85 -26.86
N ALA A 335 -28.33 -9.70 -27.85
CA ALA A 335 -28.94 -11.01 -27.97
C ALA A 335 -28.59 -11.95 -26.79
N GLU A 336 -27.31 -11.95 -26.38
CA GLU A 336 -26.85 -12.68 -25.19
C GLU A 336 -27.51 -12.17 -23.91
N TYR A 337 -27.61 -10.84 -23.74
CA TYR A 337 -28.28 -10.29 -22.56
C TYR A 337 -29.77 -10.67 -22.54
N ARG A 338 -30.48 -10.62 -23.68
CA ARG A 338 -31.87 -11.09 -23.79
C ARG A 338 -32.05 -12.54 -23.36
N SER A 339 -31.11 -13.44 -23.68
CA SER A 339 -31.22 -14.86 -23.30
C SER A 339 -30.95 -15.12 -21.81
N THR A 340 -30.37 -14.16 -21.09
CA THR A 340 -30.11 -14.24 -19.65
C THR A 340 -31.22 -13.66 -18.76
N LEU A 341 -32.30 -13.13 -19.35
CA LEU A 341 -33.38 -12.52 -18.57
C LEU A 341 -34.29 -13.57 -17.92
N GLY A 342 -34.70 -13.27 -16.69
CA GLY A 342 -35.59 -14.11 -15.90
C GLY A 342 -37.06 -13.95 -16.25
N SER A 343 -37.89 -14.66 -15.51
CA SER A 343 -39.35 -14.71 -15.63
C SER A 343 -40.06 -14.52 -14.28
N CYS A 344 -39.38 -13.89 -13.32
CA CYS A 344 -39.97 -13.60 -12.02
C CYS A 344 -41.24 -12.76 -12.18
N ARG A 345 -42.27 -13.08 -11.39
CA ARG A 345 -43.45 -12.23 -11.25
C ARG A 345 -43.25 -11.35 -10.02
N ILE A 346 -43.29 -10.05 -10.21
CA ILE A 346 -43.24 -9.09 -9.11
C ILE A 346 -44.54 -8.28 -9.15
N SER A 347 -45.24 -8.23 -8.02
CA SER A 347 -46.43 -7.41 -7.85
C SER A 347 -46.30 -6.48 -6.66
N LEU A 348 -46.83 -5.26 -6.79
CA LEU A 348 -46.88 -4.26 -5.72
C LEU A 348 -48.34 -3.96 -5.38
N ASP A 349 -48.71 -4.15 -4.13
CA ASP A 349 -50.10 -4.04 -3.63
C ASP A 349 -51.09 -4.83 -4.52
N GLY A 350 -50.68 -6.04 -4.92
CA GLY A 350 -51.47 -6.95 -5.77
C GLY A 350 -51.48 -6.62 -7.26
N ARG A 351 -50.75 -5.59 -7.73
CA ARG A 351 -50.66 -5.22 -9.14
C ARG A 351 -49.32 -5.65 -9.74
N PRO A 352 -49.31 -6.48 -10.80
CA PRO A 352 -48.06 -6.86 -11.47
C PRO A 352 -47.30 -5.65 -12.04
N LEU A 353 -45.98 -5.67 -11.89
CA LEU A 353 -45.08 -4.72 -12.52
C LEU A 353 -45.11 -4.92 -14.04
N GLY A 354 -45.32 -3.85 -14.79
CA GLY A 354 -45.48 -3.86 -16.24
C GLY A 354 -45.26 -2.48 -16.84
N VAL A 355 -44.84 -2.41 -18.11
CA VAL A 355 -44.48 -1.17 -18.82
C VAL A 355 -45.63 -0.14 -18.84
N ASP A 356 -46.88 -0.63 -18.88
CA ASP A 356 -48.09 0.21 -18.88
C ASP A 356 -48.69 0.41 -17.49
N THR A 357 -48.24 -0.35 -16.49
CA THR A 357 -48.78 -0.30 -15.12
C THR A 357 -47.89 0.50 -14.17
N HIS A 358 -46.57 0.41 -14.31
CA HIS A 358 -45.59 1.03 -13.41
C HIS A 358 -44.50 1.76 -14.18
N ALA A 359 -43.91 2.78 -13.56
CA ALA A 359 -42.70 3.44 -14.02
C ALA A 359 -41.76 3.72 -12.86
N ILE A 360 -40.46 3.71 -13.12
CA ILE A 360 -39.44 4.20 -12.17
C ILE A 360 -39.38 5.71 -12.33
N VAL A 361 -39.64 6.44 -11.25
CA VAL A 361 -39.84 7.88 -11.31
C VAL A 361 -38.74 8.60 -10.59
N LEU A 362 -38.11 9.52 -11.31
CA LEU A 362 -37.12 10.46 -10.80
C LEU A 362 -37.75 11.82 -10.53
N PRO A 363 -37.18 12.60 -9.61
CA PRO A 363 -37.55 14.01 -9.46
C PRO A 363 -37.26 14.80 -10.74
N ALA A 364 -37.79 16.03 -10.77
CA ALA A 364 -37.58 16.98 -11.88
C ALA A 364 -36.09 17.20 -12.17
N GLU A 365 -35.28 17.37 -11.11
CA GLU A 365 -33.84 17.57 -11.19
C GLU A 365 -33.13 16.51 -10.34
N PRO A 366 -32.85 15.31 -10.90
CA PRO A 366 -32.21 14.24 -10.14
C PRO A 366 -30.74 14.56 -9.92
N SER A 367 -30.21 14.14 -8.78
CA SER A 367 -28.76 14.03 -8.63
C SER A 367 -28.21 12.92 -9.52
N PRO A 368 -26.89 12.93 -9.82
CA PRO A 368 -26.23 11.82 -10.52
C PRO A 368 -26.46 10.46 -9.83
N ALA A 369 -26.53 10.44 -8.49
CA ALA A 369 -26.76 9.22 -7.72
C ALA A 369 -28.21 8.75 -7.80
N GLU A 370 -29.19 9.66 -7.81
CA GLU A 370 -30.62 9.31 -8.00
C GLU A 370 -30.83 8.71 -9.40
N GLN A 371 -30.26 9.33 -10.43
CA GLN A 371 -30.32 8.80 -11.80
C GLN A 371 -29.66 7.42 -11.90
N HIS A 372 -28.52 7.22 -11.24
CA HIS A 372 -27.84 5.93 -11.21
C HIS A 372 -28.65 4.87 -10.45
N ALA A 373 -29.22 5.22 -9.30
CA ALA A 373 -30.07 4.34 -8.50
C ALA A 373 -31.30 3.87 -9.29
N ALA A 374 -31.96 4.77 -10.03
CA ALA A 374 -33.06 4.42 -10.92
C ALA A 374 -32.62 3.43 -12.01
N ASN A 375 -31.46 3.64 -12.62
CA ASN A 375 -30.91 2.76 -13.65
C ASN A 375 -30.52 1.37 -13.07
N GLU A 376 -29.95 1.32 -11.86
CA GLU A 376 -29.69 0.06 -11.17
C GLU A 376 -30.98 -0.69 -10.86
N LEU A 377 -32.02 0.00 -10.37
CA LEU A 377 -33.32 -0.63 -10.14
C LEU A 377 -33.91 -1.18 -11.45
N ALA A 378 -33.93 -0.37 -12.51
CA ALA A 378 -34.45 -0.77 -13.82
C ALA A 378 -33.73 -2.01 -14.36
N MET A 379 -32.40 -2.00 -14.32
CA MET A 379 -31.57 -3.13 -14.78
C MET A 379 -31.87 -4.40 -13.99
N HIS A 380 -31.92 -4.35 -12.65
CA HIS A 380 -32.15 -5.54 -11.85
C HIS A 380 -33.57 -6.08 -12.00
N LEU A 381 -34.60 -5.22 -12.05
CA LEU A 381 -35.96 -5.65 -12.31
C LEU A 381 -36.09 -6.28 -13.70
N GLU A 382 -35.42 -5.74 -14.72
CA GLU A 382 -35.40 -6.32 -16.06
C GLU A 382 -34.69 -7.68 -16.06
N MET A 383 -33.52 -7.80 -15.44
CA MET A 383 -32.81 -9.08 -15.30
C MET A 383 -33.66 -10.15 -14.61
N MET A 384 -34.50 -9.77 -13.65
CA MET A 384 -35.37 -10.70 -12.93
C MET A 384 -36.64 -11.08 -13.69
N THR A 385 -37.28 -10.12 -14.37
CA THR A 385 -38.66 -10.24 -14.89
C THR A 385 -38.75 -10.31 -16.41
N GLY A 386 -37.69 -9.93 -17.13
CA GLY A 386 -37.71 -9.70 -18.56
C GLY A 386 -38.43 -8.40 -18.98
N VAL A 387 -38.97 -7.63 -18.03
CA VAL A 387 -39.74 -6.41 -18.29
C VAL A 387 -38.85 -5.16 -18.15
N SER A 388 -38.80 -4.35 -19.20
CA SER A 388 -38.08 -3.07 -19.20
C SER A 388 -39.01 -1.94 -18.74
N LEU A 389 -39.03 -1.66 -17.43
CA LEU A 389 -39.83 -0.55 -16.91
C LEU A 389 -39.24 0.80 -17.34
N PRO A 390 -40.08 1.77 -17.75
CA PRO A 390 -39.59 3.08 -18.18
C PRO A 390 -39.07 3.87 -16.96
N VAL A 391 -37.94 4.55 -17.14
CA VAL A 391 -37.42 5.55 -16.19
C VAL A 391 -37.85 6.92 -16.68
N VAL A 392 -38.65 7.63 -15.91
CA VAL A 392 -39.32 8.88 -16.33
C VAL A 392 -39.22 9.98 -15.28
N ARG A 393 -39.46 11.22 -15.68
CA ARG A 393 -39.67 12.34 -14.76
C ARG A 393 -41.07 12.29 -14.15
N GLU A 394 -41.28 12.96 -13.01
CA GLU A 394 -42.60 13.02 -12.36
C GLU A 394 -43.72 13.49 -13.30
N VAL A 395 -43.43 14.42 -14.21
CA VAL A 395 -44.38 14.97 -15.18
C VAL A 395 -44.78 13.99 -16.29
N GLU A 396 -43.99 12.94 -16.49
CA GLU A 396 -44.16 11.92 -17.55
C GLU A 396 -44.82 10.64 -17.05
N LEU A 397 -45.18 10.55 -15.75
CA LEU A 397 -45.75 9.36 -15.13
C LEU A 397 -47.06 8.90 -15.80
N GLY A 398 -47.90 9.85 -16.20
CA GLY A 398 -49.21 9.56 -16.81
C GLY A 398 -50.13 8.79 -15.88
N ARG A 399 -50.68 7.66 -16.34
CA ARG A 399 -51.60 6.77 -15.58
C ARG A 399 -50.90 5.65 -14.83
N ARG A 400 -49.57 5.55 -14.93
CA ARG A 400 -48.77 4.48 -14.30
C ARG A 400 -48.63 4.74 -12.80
N LEU A 401 -48.38 3.68 -12.04
CA LEU A 401 -48.03 3.75 -10.63
C LEU A 401 -46.51 3.96 -10.44
N PRO A 402 -46.09 4.78 -9.46
CA PRO A 402 -44.69 5.17 -9.38
C PRO A 402 -43.85 4.27 -8.46
N LEU A 403 -42.69 3.85 -8.94
CA LEU A 403 -41.55 3.44 -8.11
C LEU A 403 -40.66 4.69 -7.94
N ILE A 404 -40.90 5.45 -6.87
CA ILE A 404 -40.32 6.77 -6.61
C ILE A 404 -38.88 6.60 -6.10
N ILE A 405 -37.93 7.25 -6.79
CA ILE A 405 -36.52 7.28 -6.42
C ILE A 405 -36.19 8.65 -5.81
N GLY A 406 -35.60 8.65 -4.61
CA GLY A 406 -35.06 9.87 -4.01
C GLY A 406 -36.12 10.82 -3.46
N ARG A 407 -35.89 12.13 -3.60
CA ARG A 407 -36.77 13.18 -3.06
C ARG A 407 -37.68 13.73 -4.16
N GLY A 408 -39.00 13.60 -4.03
CA GLY A 408 -39.94 14.07 -5.06
C GLY A 408 -41.31 14.48 -4.52
N ALA A 409 -42.04 15.30 -5.28
CA ALA A 409 -43.38 15.76 -4.93
C ALA A 409 -44.40 14.60 -4.89
N LEU A 410 -44.11 13.49 -5.56
CA LEU A 410 -44.96 12.29 -5.52
C LEU A 410 -45.03 11.62 -4.14
N LEU A 411 -44.01 11.77 -3.28
CA LEU A 411 -44.01 11.15 -1.94
C LEU A 411 -45.24 11.61 -1.14
N ALA A 412 -45.44 12.93 -1.05
CA ALA A 412 -46.58 13.52 -0.34
C ALA A 412 -47.94 13.13 -0.96
N LYS A 413 -48.02 13.03 -2.30
CA LYS A 413 -49.27 12.60 -2.99
C LYS A 413 -49.68 11.18 -2.62
N HIS A 414 -48.71 10.31 -2.36
CA HIS A 414 -48.96 8.94 -1.90
C HIS A 414 -49.01 8.81 -0.36
N GLY A 415 -48.97 9.93 0.37
CA GLY A 415 -49.04 9.94 1.84
C GLY A 415 -47.78 9.47 2.54
N ILE A 416 -46.64 9.47 1.84
CA ILE A 416 -45.34 9.03 2.37
C ILE A 416 -44.59 10.26 2.85
N ASN A 417 -44.24 10.30 4.14
CA ASN A 417 -43.43 11.35 4.74
C ASN A 417 -42.05 10.81 5.10
N VAL A 418 -40.99 11.45 4.58
CA VAL A 418 -39.60 11.02 4.78
C VAL A 418 -38.85 12.07 5.61
N ASP A 419 -38.34 11.64 6.75
CA ASP A 419 -37.54 12.49 7.65
C ASP A 419 -36.07 12.52 7.22
N TYR A 420 -35.78 13.36 6.23
CA TYR A 420 -34.44 13.45 5.64
C TYR A 420 -33.36 13.96 6.60
N GLU A 421 -33.74 14.74 7.62
CA GLU A 421 -32.79 15.20 8.63
C GLU A 421 -32.32 14.01 9.47
N ARG A 422 -33.25 13.18 9.95
CA ARG A 422 -32.93 11.95 10.67
C ARG A 422 -32.15 10.95 9.83
N LEU A 423 -32.43 10.84 8.53
CA LEU A 423 -31.69 9.92 7.65
C LEU A 423 -30.23 10.36 7.44
N GLY A 424 -29.92 11.65 7.60
CA GLY A 424 -28.58 12.18 7.40
C GLY A 424 -28.00 11.81 6.03
N ARG A 425 -26.74 11.37 6.01
CA ARG A 425 -25.98 11.15 4.77
C ARG A 425 -26.24 9.80 4.11
N GLU A 426 -26.60 8.78 4.87
CA GLU A 426 -26.63 7.39 4.38
C GLU A 426 -27.88 6.61 4.79
N GLY A 427 -28.73 7.20 5.63
CA GLY A 427 -30.00 6.60 6.02
C GLY A 427 -30.95 6.42 4.84
N ILE A 428 -31.81 5.42 4.97
CA ILE A 428 -32.73 4.95 3.93
C ILE A 428 -34.16 4.87 4.46
N HIS A 429 -35.12 5.11 3.58
CA HIS A 429 -36.55 4.96 3.80
C HIS A 429 -37.17 4.24 2.61
N LEU A 430 -37.69 3.04 2.86
CA LEU A 430 -38.43 2.25 1.90
C LEU A 430 -39.88 2.17 2.37
N GLU A 431 -40.83 2.58 1.55
CA GLU A 431 -42.25 2.54 1.94
C GLU A 431 -43.16 2.28 0.75
N SER A 432 -44.08 1.32 0.86
CA SER A 432 -45.15 1.13 -0.11
C SER A 432 -46.46 1.72 0.41
N SER A 433 -47.12 2.53 -0.40
CA SER A 433 -48.41 3.15 -0.06
C SER A 433 -49.21 3.46 -1.31
N LYS A 434 -50.49 3.07 -1.31
CA LYS A 434 -51.46 3.37 -2.39
C LYS A 434 -50.92 2.98 -3.79
N GLY A 435 -50.29 1.81 -3.90
CA GLY A 435 -49.71 1.31 -5.15
C GLY A 435 -48.40 1.98 -5.59
N ALA A 436 -47.83 2.88 -4.79
CA ALA A 436 -46.49 3.43 -5.00
C ALA A 436 -45.47 2.74 -4.10
N LEU A 437 -44.21 2.70 -4.54
CA LEU A 437 -43.06 2.32 -3.73
C LEU A 437 -42.06 3.46 -3.70
N ALA A 438 -41.75 3.99 -2.53
CA ALA A 438 -40.69 4.97 -2.34
C ALA A 438 -39.39 4.28 -1.92
N LEU A 439 -38.29 4.63 -2.59
CA LEU A 439 -36.92 4.27 -2.25
C LEU A 439 -36.13 5.58 -2.05
N ALA A 440 -36.16 6.10 -0.84
CA ALA A 440 -35.68 7.44 -0.50
C ALA A 440 -34.48 7.41 0.45
N GLY A 441 -33.65 8.44 0.35
CA GLY A 441 -32.48 8.68 1.19
C GLY A 441 -31.84 10.02 0.85
N SER A 442 -30.59 10.23 1.27
CA SER A 442 -29.81 11.37 0.77
C SER A 442 -29.61 11.26 -0.76
N GLN A 443 -29.44 12.40 -1.43
CA GLN A 443 -29.18 12.48 -2.88
C GLN A 443 -27.76 12.00 -3.28
N LYS A 444 -27.07 11.30 -2.37
CA LYS A 444 -25.72 10.77 -2.51
C LYS A 444 -25.76 9.26 -2.24
N ASN A 445 -25.36 8.83 -1.05
CA ASN A 445 -25.29 7.40 -0.68
C ASN A 445 -26.64 6.80 -0.34
N GLY A 446 -27.52 7.54 0.35
CA GLY A 446 -28.77 6.99 0.89
C GLY A 446 -29.70 6.43 -0.18
N VAL A 447 -29.90 7.14 -1.30
CA VAL A 447 -30.76 6.64 -2.40
C VAL A 447 -30.23 5.36 -3.05
N LEU A 448 -28.91 5.24 -3.23
CA LEU A 448 -28.27 4.03 -3.74
C LEU A 448 -28.48 2.87 -2.76
N TYR A 449 -28.25 3.10 -1.47
CA TYR A 449 -28.43 2.09 -0.43
C TYR A 449 -29.90 1.70 -0.25
N ALA A 450 -30.85 2.59 -0.50
CA ALA A 450 -32.29 2.28 -0.48
C ALA A 450 -32.64 1.29 -1.60
N VAL A 451 -32.16 1.54 -2.83
CA VAL A 451 -32.34 0.62 -3.96
C VAL A 451 -31.68 -0.73 -3.71
N TYR A 452 -30.41 -0.75 -3.28
CA TYR A 452 -29.73 -2.02 -3.03
C TYR A 452 -30.34 -2.78 -1.85
N THR A 453 -30.84 -2.09 -0.83
CA THR A 453 -31.58 -2.75 0.27
C THR A 453 -32.91 -3.31 -0.20
N PHE A 454 -33.62 -2.62 -1.10
CA PHE A 454 -34.85 -3.15 -1.68
C PHE A 454 -34.58 -4.44 -2.47
N LEU A 455 -33.62 -4.38 -3.40
CA LEU A 455 -33.19 -5.52 -4.21
C LEU A 455 -32.72 -6.70 -3.34
N GLU A 456 -31.95 -6.42 -2.29
CA GLU A 456 -31.40 -7.46 -1.41
C GLU A 456 -32.47 -8.06 -0.49
N LYS A 457 -33.25 -7.23 0.21
CA LYS A 457 -34.13 -7.67 1.29
C LYS A 457 -35.49 -8.16 0.82
N PHE A 458 -36.02 -7.60 -0.28
CA PHE A 458 -37.38 -7.89 -0.75
C PHE A 458 -37.41 -8.70 -2.05
N LEU A 459 -36.28 -8.76 -2.77
CA LEU A 459 -36.16 -9.42 -4.07
C LEU A 459 -35.00 -10.42 -4.14
N ASP A 460 -34.37 -10.75 -3.01
CA ASP A 460 -33.33 -11.79 -2.87
C ASP A 460 -32.06 -11.64 -3.74
N CYS A 461 -31.79 -10.45 -4.27
CA CYS A 461 -30.53 -10.17 -4.95
C CYS A 461 -29.35 -10.24 -3.96
N ARG A 462 -28.20 -10.79 -4.39
CA ARG A 462 -26.97 -10.84 -3.59
C ARG A 462 -25.73 -10.53 -4.43
N TRP A 463 -24.74 -9.90 -3.78
CA TRP A 463 -23.43 -9.61 -4.37
C TRP A 463 -22.34 -10.13 -3.43
N PHE A 464 -21.92 -11.38 -3.66
CA PHE A 464 -20.98 -12.10 -2.79
C PHE A 464 -19.53 -11.74 -3.09
N THR A 465 -19.19 -11.60 -4.37
CA THR A 465 -17.90 -11.11 -4.89
C THR A 465 -18.13 -10.30 -6.17
N GLN A 466 -17.07 -9.88 -6.85
CA GLN A 466 -17.17 -9.22 -8.16
C GLN A 466 -17.68 -10.15 -9.27
N ASP A 467 -17.36 -11.45 -9.17
CA ASP A 467 -17.70 -12.49 -10.14
C ASP A 467 -18.79 -13.46 -9.66
N CYS A 468 -19.30 -13.28 -8.44
CA CYS A 468 -20.34 -14.11 -7.85
C CYS A 468 -21.47 -13.21 -7.33
N THR A 469 -22.56 -13.18 -8.08
CA THR A 469 -23.80 -12.49 -7.71
C THR A 469 -24.96 -13.45 -7.92
N ARG A 470 -26.06 -13.23 -7.20
CA ARG A 470 -27.30 -13.98 -7.37
C ARG A 470 -28.41 -13.00 -7.66
N ILE A 471 -28.92 -13.04 -8.89
CA ILE A 471 -30.11 -12.31 -9.32
C ILE A 471 -31.18 -13.37 -9.63
N PRO A 472 -32.29 -13.44 -8.87
CA PRO A 472 -33.29 -14.49 -9.08
C PRO A 472 -33.86 -14.48 -10.51
N GLN A 473 -33.94 -15.65 -11.11
CA GLN A 473 -34.40 -15.84 -12.49
C GLN A 473 -35.86 -16.34 -12.56
N GLN A 474 -36.34 -16.93 -11.46
CA GLN A 474 -37.70 -17.44 -11.31
C GLN A 474 -38.15 -17.16 -9.87
N GLY A 475 -39.44 -16.88 -9.68
CA GLY A 475 -40.01 -16.56 -8.38
C GLY A 475 -41.28 -15.74 -8.51
N ASP A 476 -42.06 -15.69 -7.43
CA ASP A 476 -43.26 -14.86 -7.32
C ASP A 476 -43.14 -13.99 -6.07
N TYR A 477 -42.97 -12.68 -6.28
CA TYR A 477 -42.73 -11.68 -5.24
C TYR A 477 -43.96 -10.79 -5.10
N ALA A 478 -44.78 -11.05 -4.09
CA ALA A 478 -45.93 -10.24 -3.73
C ALA A 478 -45.55 -9.19 -2.68
N LEU A 479 -45.23 -7.97 -3.14
CA LEU A 479 -44.82 -6.85 -2.31
C LEU A 479 -46.05 -6.08 -1.81
N SER A 480 -46.17 -5.91 -0.50
CA SER A 480 -47.20 -5.07 0.12
C SER A 480 -46.76 -4.66 1.52
N ASN A 481 -47.34 -3.58 2.05
CA ASN A 481 -47.10 -3.09 3.42
C ASN A 481 -45.61 -2.90 3.77
N ILE A 482 -44.79 -2.50 2.79
CA ILE A 482 -43.38 -2.22 3.01
C ILE A 482 -43.29 -0.94 3.84
N ARG A 483 -42.62 -1.04 4.99
CA ARG A 483 -42.11 0.12 5.73
C ARG A 483 -40.79 -0.24 6.40
N HIS A 484 -39.70 0.27 5.87
CA HIS A 484 -38.36 0.01 6.37
C HIS A 484 -37.55 1.31 6.39
N VAL A 485 -37.27 1.81 7.59
CA VAL A 485 -36.40 2.97 7.83
C VAL A 485 -35.16 2.48 8.55
N PHE A 486 -33.99 2.82 8.02
CA PHE A 486 -32.72 2.40 8.60
C PHE A 486 -31.69 3.53 8.51
N VAL A 487 -31.03 3.82 9.64
CA VAL A 487 -29.94 4.78 9.74
C VAL A 487 -28.71 4.00 10.21
N PRO A 488 -27.63 3.92 9.41
CA PRO A 488 -26.44 3.19 9.82
C PRO A 488 -25.80 3.86 11.06
N GLU A 489 -25.44 3.05 12.05
CA GLU A 489 -24.79 3.52 13.29
C GLU A 489 -23.33 3.97 13.04
N LEU A 490 -22.72 3.50 11.94
CA LEU A 490 -21.36 3.84 11.53
C LEU A 490 -21.36 4.89 10.41
N GLU A 491 -20.59 5.97 10.56
CA GLU A 491 -20.23 6.91 9.48
C GLU A 491 -19.09 6.39 8.58
N LEU A 492 -18.21 5.55 9.12
CA LEU A 492 -17.08 4.94 8.39
C LEU A 492 -17.15 3.41 8.46
N ARG A 493 -17.17 2.76 7.29
CA ARG A 493 -17.10 1.30 7.10
C ARG A 493 -15.98 1.01 6.09
N GLY A 494 -14.79 0.71 6.61
CA GLY A 494 -13.59 0.51 5.81
C GLY A 494 -13.01 -0.91 5.91
N ASN A 495 -12.35 -1.35 4.85
CA ASN A 495 -11.64 -2.63 4.76
C ASN A 495 -10.52 -2.52 3.70
N THR A 496 -9.40 -3.22 3.88
CA THR A 496 -8.28 -3.20 2.92
C THR A 496 -8.22 -4.39 1.96
N TYR A 497 -9.08 -5.40 2.04
CA TYR A 497 -9.08 -6.49 1.06
C TYR A 497 -9.25 -5.94 -0.37
N PRO A 498 -8.44 -6.36 -1.37
CA PRO A 498 -8.52 -5.77 -2.70
C PRO A 498 -9.92 -5.85 -3.33
N GLY A 499 -10.63 -6.96 -3.07
CA GLY A 499 -11.99 -7.19 -3.55
C GLY A 499 -13.02 -6.18 -3.02
N SER A 500 -12.86 -5.69 -1.79
CA SER A 500 -13.79 -4.77 -1.13
C SER A 500 -13.72 -3.34 -1.68
N ARG A 501 -12.63 -3.00 -2.40
CA ARG A 501 -12.35 -1.64 -2.88
C ARG A 501 -12.99 -1.31 -4.22
N MET A 502 -13.48 -2.31 -4.96
CA MET A 502 -14.08 -2.08 -6.27
C MET A 502 -15.47 -1.50 -6.15
N THR A 503 -15.76 -0.49 -6.97
CA THR A 503 -16.95 0.36 -6.91
C THR A 503 -18.25 -0.42 -6.76
N GLU A 504 -18.52 -1.36 -7.66
CA GLU A 504 -19.78 -2.09 -7.73
C GLU A 504 -19.99 -2.90 -6.46
N PHE A 505 -19.01 -3.71 -6.07
CA PHE A 505 -19.09 -4.52 -4.86
C PHE A 505 -19.21 -3.66 -3.60
N ALA A 506 -18.37 -2.61 -3.50
CA ALA A 506 -18.32 -1.73 -2.34
C ALA A 506 -19.64 -1.01 -2.11
N VAL A 507 -20.21 -0.37 -3.14
CA VAL A 507 -21.44 0.43 -3.00
C VAL A 507 -22.65 -0.47 -2.77
N ARG A 508 -22.75 -1.62 -3.48
CA ARG A 508 -23.85 -2.58 -3.28
C ARG A 508 -23.85 -3.18 -1.88
N ASN A 509 -22.66 -3.44 -1.34
CA ASN A 509 -22.45 -3.90 0.04
C ASN A 509 -22.13 -2.78 1.04
N LYS A 510 -22.35 -1.52 0.65
CA LYS A 510 -22.41 -0.35 1.53
C LYS A 510 -21.10 -0.02 2.26
N PHE A 511 -19.96 -0.43 1.73
CA PHE A 511 -18.64 0.08 2.12
C PHE A 511 -18.45 1.52 1.64
N ASN A 512 -17.84 2.36 2.49
CA ASN A 512 -17.64 3.79 2.20
C ASN A 512 -16.27 4.33 2.66
N GLY A 513 -15.34 3.47 3.07
CA GLY A 513 -14.01 3.92 3.51
C GLY A 513 -13.12 4.49 2.41
N ASP A 514 -12.02 5.14 2.80
CA ASP A 514 -11.11 5.88 1.90
C ASP A 514 -10.52 5.04 0.76
N GLN A 515 -10.36 3.73 0.99
CA GLN A 515 -9.81 2.78 0.01
C GLN A 515 -10.80 2.39 -1.09
N VAL A 516 -12.09 2.74 -0.97
CA VAL A 516 -13.11 2.48 -1.99
C VAL A 516 -12.84 3.34 -3.23
N ARG A 517 -13.00 2.74 -4.41
CA ARG A 517 -12.96 3.46 -5.69
C ARG A 517 -14.34 4.02 -5.99
N ILE A 518 -14.43 5.35 -6.12
CA ILE A 518 -15.64 6.06 -6.53
C ILE A 518 -15.26 6.87 -7.77
N PRO A 519 -15.64 6.43 -8.99
CA PRO A 519 -15.18 7.05 -10.23
C PRO A 519 -15.95 8.34 -10.58
N SER A 520 -17.14 8.53 -10.01
CA SER A 520 -17.97 9.71 -10.23
C SER A 520 -19.04 9.86 -9.13
N PRO A 521 -19.67 11.05 -8.99
CA PRO A 521 -20.77 11.28 -8.05
C PRO A 521 -21.99 10.36 -8.25
N ALA A 522 -22.12 9.71 -9.41
CA ALA A 522 -23.18 8.73 -9.69
C ALA A 522 -23.11 7.49 -8.78
N TRP A 523 -21.93 7.17 -8.26
CA TRP A 523 -21.69 6.07 -7.34
C TRP A 523 -21.71 6.48 -5.86
N GLY A 524 -22.13 7.72 -5.58
CA GLY A 524 -22.16 8.28 -4.23
C GLY A 524 -20.83 8.93 -3.82
N GLU A 525 -20.56 8.92 -2.52
CA GLU A 525 -19.38 9.50 -1.87
C GLU A 525 -18.75 8.47 -0.91
N LYS A 526 -17.48 8.70 -0.60
CA LYS A 526 -16.73 7.95 0.41
C LYS A 526 -16.19 8.89 1.49
N VAL A 527 -15.79 8.32 2.61
CA VAL A 527 -15.01 9.01 3.64
C VAL A 527 -13.58 9.14 3.13
N SER A 528 -13.18 10.35 2.75
CA SER A 528 -11.84 10.64 2.21
C SER A 528 -10.98 11.41 3.21
N TYR A 529 -9.67 11.12 3.22
CA TYR A 529 -8.72 11.76 4.12
C TYR A 529 -7.69 12.68 3.43
N ALA A 530 -7.29 13.75 4.12
CA ALA A 530 -6.08 14.53 3.84
C ALA A 530 -4.93 14.02 4.73
N GLY A 531 -4.04 13.20 4.15
CA GLY A 531 -3.11 12.36 4.92
C GLY A 531 -3.84 11.21 5.62
N PHE A 532 -3.16 10.18 6.11
CA PHE A 532 -3.83 9.08 6.83
C PHE A 532 -2.87 8.49 7.85
N VAL A 533 -3.08 8.85 9.13
CA VAL A 533 -2.22 8.57 10.28
C VAL A 533 -0.73 8.90 10.07
N HIS A 534 0.08 8.79 11.11
CA HIS A 534 1.53 9.02 11.05
C HIS A 534 1.93 10.30 10.30
N THR A 535 1.20 11.39 10.55
CA THR A 535 1.26 12.61 9.73
C THR A 535 2.25 13.63 10.22
N PHE A 536 2.78 13.50 11.43
CA PHE A 536 3.69 14.46 12.06
C PHE A 536 4.90 14.80 11.19
N GLU A 537 5.59 13.78 10.65
CA GLU A 537 6.74 13.97 9.76
C GLU A 537 6.40 14.70 8.46
N TYR A 538 5.14 14.70 8.04
CA TYR A 538 4.72 15.45 6.85
C TYR A 538 4.20 16.84 7.20
N LEU A 539 3.68 17.05 8.41
CA LEU A 539 3.16 18.34 8.88
C LEU A 539 4.28 19.29 9.29
N VAL A 540 5.33 18.75 9.92
CA VAL A 540 6.56 19.46 10.30
C VAL A 540 7.76 18.60 9.87
N PRO A 541 8.20 18.67 8.60
CA PRO A 541 9.23 17.76 8.08
C PRO A 541 10.63 17.98 8.67
N PRO A 542 11.28 16.93 9.21
CA PRO A 542 12.68 17.00 9.68
C PRO A 542 13.63 17.55 8.63
N SER A 543 13.49 17.14 7.36
CA SER A 543 14.33 17.60 6.26
C SER A 543 14.26 19.11 6.01
N ARG A 544 13.22 19.79 6.51
CA ARG A 544 13.03 21.23 6.36
C ARG A 544 13.46 22.01 7.60
N TYR A 545 13.14 21.51 8.80
CA TYR A 545 13.29 22.30 10.02
C TYR A 545 14.37 21.77 10.97
N ALA A 546 14.79 20.51 10.90
CA ALA A 546 15.64 19.91 11.94
C ALA A 546 17.05 20.51 12.06
N ALA A 547 17.61 21.04 10.96
CA ALA A 547 18.95 21.63 10.96
C ALA A 547 19.00 22.95 11.75
N GLU A 548 17.96 23.78 11.62
CA GLU A 548 17.86 25.09 12.27
C GLU A 548 17.08 25.04 13.59
N HIS A 549 16.12 24.11 13.68
CA HIS A 549 15.16 23.99 14.78
C HIS A 549 15.05 22.55 15.32
N PRO A 550 16.15 21.99 15.87
CA PRO A 550 16.12 20.66 16.49
C PRO A 550 15.14 20.57 17.68
N GLU A 551 14.80 21.69 18.32
CA GLU A 551 13.84 21.79 19.42
C GLU A 551 12.38 21.52 19.05
N TYR A 552 12.06 21.45 17.75
CA TYR A 552 10.74 21.04 17.25
C TYR A 552 10.49 19.54 17.42
N TYR A 553 11.56 18.76 17.62
CA TYR A 553 11.52 17.32 17.69
C TYR A 553 11.79 16.81 19.12
N SER A 554 11.61 15.51 19.30
CA SER A 554 11.64 14.88 20.62
C SER A 554 12.97 15.02 21.32
N LEU A 555 12.92 15.40 22.60
CA LEU A 555 14.04 15.27 23.53
C LEU A 555 14.02 13.87 24.14
N ILE A 556 15.07 13.08 23.96
CA ILE A 556 15.22 11.74 24.52
C ILE A 556 16.61 11.67 25.13
N ASP A 557 16.68 11.28 26.40
CA ASP A 557 17.93 11.11 27.15
C ASP A 557 18.87 12.32 27.05
N GLY A 558 18.28 13.53 27.13
CA GLY A 558 19.00 14.80 27.05
C GLY A 558 19.34 15.27 25.64
N GLN A 559 19.06 14.50 24.58
CA GLN A 559 19.41 14.82 23.20
C GLN A 559 18.18 15.00 22.30
N ARG A 560 18.26 15.93 21.34
CA ARG A 560 17.21 16.11 20.32
C ARG A 560 17.37 15.05 19.24
N VAL A 561 16.36 14.20 19.10
CA VAL A 561 16.29 13.18 18.06
C VAL A 561 15.47 13.76 16.91
N THR A 562 16.04 13.82 15.71
CA THR A 562 15.39 14.40 14.52
C THR A 562 15.00 13.33 13.50
N GLU A 563 15.67 12.19 13.49
CA GLU A 563 15.34 11.04 12.64
C GLU A 563 14.37 10.07 13.32
N LYS A 564 13.31 9.68 12.60
CA LYS A 564 12.23 8.81 13.11
C LYS A 564 11.71 9.31 14.46
N SER A 565 11.57 10.61 14.61
CA SER A 565 11.22 11.29 15.86
C SER A 565 9.71 11.48 15.97
N GLN A 566 9.24 11.94 17.13
CA GLN A 566 7.95 12.61 17.27
C GLN A 566 8.17 14.14 17.41
N LEU A 567 7.08 14.91 17.35
CA LEU A 567 7.12 16.35 17.55
C LEU A 567 7.13 16.71 19.05
N CYS A 568 7.72 17.87 19.38
CA CYS A 568 7.58 18.50 20.68
C CYS A 568 6.24 19.24 20.74
N LEU A 569 5.21 18.58 21.26
CA LEU A 569 3.81 19.05 21.18
C LEU A 569 3.48 20.26 22.06
N THR A 570 4.35 20.60 23.00
CA THR A 570 4.24 21.81 23.82
C THR A 570 5.00 23.01 23.24
N ASN A 571 5.60 22.89 22.05
CA ASN A 571 6.29 23.99 21.39
C ASN A 571 5.30 24.82 20.55
N PRO A 572 5.13 26.13 20.80
CA PRO A 572 4.16 26.96 20.10
C PRO A 572 4.43 27.12 18.61
N ASP A 573 5.70 27.08 18.16
CA ASP A 573 6.03 27.17 16.74
C ASP A 573 5.64 25.90 15.98
N VAL A 574 5.83 24.73 16.61
CA VAL A 574 5.38 23.44 16.04
C VAL A 574 3.87 23.47 15.82
N LEU A 575 3.10 23.96 16.79
CA LEU A 575 1.64 24.11 16.66
C LEU A 575 1.27 25.05 15.52
N ARG A 576 1.90 26.24 15.45
CA ARG A 576 1.67 27.21 14.37
C ARG A 576 1.96 26.62 12.99
N ILE A 577 3.11 25.95 12.83
CA ILE A 577 3.49 25.31 11.56
C ILE A 577 2.50 24.21 11.19
N ALA A 578 2.09 23.37 12.15
CA ALA A 578 1.12 22.30 11.89
C ALA A 578 -0.25 22.84 11.45
N ILE A 579 -0.74 23.93 12.07
CA ILE A 579 -2.00 24.59 11.67
C ILE A 579 -1.91 25.06 10.22
N GLU A 580 -0.84 25.77 9.85
CA GLU A 580 -0.68 26.27 8.48
C GLU A 580 -0.51 25.13 7.46
N SER A 581 0.24 24.08 7.80
CA SER A 581 0.35 22.87 6.98
C SER A 581 -1.00 22.17 6.77
N VAL A 582 -1.85 22.12 7.80
CA VAL A 582 -3.21 21.57 7.70
C VAL A 582 -4.08 22.45 6.79
N ARG A 583 -4.08 23.77 6.98
CA ARG A 583 -4.82 24.72 6.13
C ARG A 583 -4.41 24.60 4.67
N GLU A 584 -3.11 24.57 4.38
CA GLU A 584 -2.58 24.40 3.02
C GLU A 584 -3.08 23.10 2.38
N ARG A 585 -3.09 21.99 3.13
CA ARG A 585 -3.60 20.71 2.63
C ARG A 585 -5.09 20.75 2.34
N LEU A 586 -5.89 21.32 3.25
CA LEU A 586 -7.35 21.40 3.09
C LEU A 586 -7.74 22.31 1.91
N ARG A 587 -7.08 23.46 1.73
CA ARG A 587 -7.29 24.33 0.56
C ARG A 587 -6.99 23.62 -0.77
N ARG A 588 -6.02 22.70 -0.78
CA ARG A 588 -5.69 21.88 -1.96
C ARG A 588 -6.59 20.67 -2.16
N ARG A 589 -7.33 20.25 -1.13
CA ARG A 589 -8.16 19.04 -1.11
C ARG A 589 -9.56 19.35 -0.57
N PRO A 590 -10.37 20.17 -1.28
CA PRO A 590 -11.75 20.47 -0.87
C PRO A 590 -12.67 19.24 -0.92
N ASP A 591 -12.19 18.11 -1.46
CA ASP A 591 -12.90 16.84 -1.58
C ASP A 591 -12.85 15.97 -0.29
N VAL A 592 -12.01 16.31 0.69
CA VAL A 592 -11.83 15.50 1.89
C VAL A 592 -12.83 15.85 2.99
N ARG A 593 -13.00 14.92 3.93
CA ARG A 593 -13.87 15.09 5.11
C ARG A 593 -13.11 15.03 6.42
N ILE A 594 -11.94 14.43 6.39
CA ILE A 594 -11.10 14.20 7.56
C ILE A 594 -9.67 14.61 7.22
N VAL A 595 -8.98 15.26 8.16
CA VAL A 595 -7.54 15.50 8.11
C VAL A 595 -6.87 14.82 9.28
N SER A 596 -5.77 14.10 9.05
CA SER A 596 -5.08 13.37 10.12
C SER A 596 -3.95 14.21 10.73
N VAL A 597 -3.98 14.36 12.04
CA VAL A 597 -2.94 15.00 12.87
C VAL A 597 -2.55 13.96 13.93
N SER A 598 -1.59 13.11 13.57
CA SER A 598 -1.30 11.88 14.32
C SER A 598 0.19 11.64 14.49
N GLN A 599 0.54 11.08 15.65
CA GLN A 599 1.88 10.57 15.97
C GLN A 599 2.42 9.61 14.89
N ASN A 600 3.73 9.63 14.67
CA ASN A 600 4.44 8.69 13.80
C ASN A 600 4.46 7.27 14.41
N ASP A 601 4.74 6.24 13.59
CA ASP A 601 4.71 4.83 14.02
C ASP A 601 5.99 4.42 14.77
N ASN A 602 6.20 5.02 15.94
CA ASN A 602 7.30 4.70 16.85
C ASN A 602 7.02 5.26 18.26
N GLN A 603 7.76 4.80 19.27
CA GLN A 603 7.60 5.23 20.67
C GLN A 603 8.56 6.36 21.08
N ARG A 604 9.14 7.10 20.13
CA ARG A 604 10.15 8.15 20.39
C ARG A 604 9.49 9.50 20.67
N TYR A 605 8.55 9.54 21.62
CA TYR A 605 7.86 10.77 22.03
C TYR A 605 8.77 11.74 22.79
N CYS A 606 8.40 13.02 22.80
CA CYS A 606 9.21 14.07 23.42
C CYS A 606 9.16 13.98 24.96
N ARG A 607 10.33 13.92 25.59
CA ARG A 607 10.50 13.87 27.06
C ARG A 607 11.03 15.19 27.63
N CYS A 608 10.77 16.31 26.96
CA CYS A 608 11.10 17.62 27.52
C CYS A 608 10.22 17.92 28.74
N GLU A 609 10.72 18.78 29.63
CA GLU A 609 10.06 19.11 30.90
C GLU A 609 8.57 19.47 30.74
N LYS A 610 8.24 20.31 29.75
CA LYS A 610 6.86 20.75 29.48
C LYS A 610 5.96 19.61 29.01
N CYS A 611 6.43 18.77 28.09
CA CYS A 611 5.66 17.62 27.59
C CYS A 611 5.41 16.60 28.72
N MET A 612 6.43 16.33 29.54
CA MET A 612 6.33 15.39 30.65
C MET A 612 5.41 15.91 31.76
N ALA A 613 5.51 17.19 32.14
CA ALA A 613 4.63 17.80 33.12
C ALA A 613 3.16 17.73 32.70
N LEU A 614 2.86 18.00 31.43
CA LEU A 614 1.50 17.90 30.90
C LEU A 614 1.02 16.44 30.83
N ALA A 615 1.88 15.50 30.47
CA ALA A 615 1.55 14.07 30.48
C ALA A 615 1.25 13.57 31.90
N GLU A 616 2.03 13.97 32.91
CA GLU A 616 1.80 13.64 34.32
C GLU A 616 0.43 14.15 34.79
N TYR A 617 0.12 15.43 34.50
CA TYR A 617 -1.15 16.06 34.84
C TYR A 617 -2.33 15.31 34.22
N GLU A 618 -2.25 14.96 32.94
CA GLU A 618 -3.31 14.23 32.23
C GLU A 618 -3.32 12.72 32.52
N GLY A 619 -2.31 12.18 33.20
CA GLY A 619 -2.17 10.75 33.50
C GLY A 619 -1.62 9.90 32.35
N GLY A 620 -1.05 10.50 31.31
CA GLY A 620 -0.43 9.79 30.18
C GLY A 620 -0.05 10.67 29.01
N GLN A 621 0.72 10.12 28.07
CA GLN A 621 1.21 10.84 26.87
C GLN A 621 0.11 11.24 25.88
N ILE A 622 -1.09 10.68 26.02
CA ILE A 622 -2.28 11.16 25.30
C ILE A 622 -2.59 12.64 25.61
N GLY A 623 -2.20 13.13 26.78
CA GLY A 623 -2.45 14.51 27.21
C GLY A 623 -1.88 15.54 26.23
N PRO A 624 -0.54 15.62 26.09
CA PRO A 624 0.10 16.49 25.11
C PRO A 624 -0.46 16.35 23.69
N LEU A 625 -0.76 15.11 23.25
CA LEU A 625 -1.35 14.86 21.94
C LEU A 625 -2.74 15.49 21.79
N LEU A 626 -3.65 15.25 22.75
CA LEU A 626 -5.01 15.73 22.63
C LEU A 626 -5.11 17.24 22.78
N HIS A 627 -4.29 17.86 23.63
CA HIS A 627 -4.18 19.32 23.71
C HIS A 627 -3.75 19.92 22.37
N PHE A 628 -2.72 19.34 21.74
CA PHE A 628 -2.24 19.78 20.43
C PHE A 628 -3.30 19.62 19.34
N VAL A 629 -3.95 18.45 19.28
CA VAL A 629 -4.98 18.14 18.28
C VAL A 629 -6.21 19.03 18.45
N ASN A 630 -6.68 19.26 19.68
CA ASN A 630 -7.76 20.19 19.95
C ASN A 630 -7.42 21.62 19.50
N ALA A 631 -6.19 22.07 19.75
CA ALA A 631 -5.76 23.40 19.30
C ALA A 631 -5.78 23.52 17.77
N VAL A 632 -5.31 22.51 17.04
CA VAL A 632 -5.41 22.47 15.57
C VAL A 632 -6.87 22.45 15.12
N ALA A 633 -7.71 21.60 15.72
CA ALA A 633 -9.11 21.44 15.36
C ALA A 633 -9.93 22.72 15.57
N ASN A 634 -9.66 23.46 16.66
CA ASN A 634 -10.28 24.75 16.92
C ASN A 634 -9.81 25.82 15.93
N ALA A 635 -8.51 25.85 15.59
CA ALA A 635 -7.94 26.86 14.69
C ALA A 635 -8.44 26.77 13.24
N ILE A 636 -8.95 25.60 12.82
CA ILE A 636 -9.48 25.38 11.47
C ILE A 636 -11.01 25.44 11.40
N ALA A 637 -11.72 25.43 12.52
CA ALA A 637 -13.17 25.24 12.57
C ALA A 637 -13.96 26.32 11.80
N ASP A 638 -13.53 27.59 11.89
CA ASP A 638 -14.21 28.70 11.22
C ASP A 638 -14.03 28.67 9.69
N GLU A 639 -12.85 28.25 9.22
CA GLU A 639 -12.53 28.17 7.78
C GLU A 639 -13.04 26.86 7.16
N PHE A 640 -13.08 25.77 7.94
CA PHE A 640 -13.43 24.42 7.48
C PHE A 640 -14.43 23.73 8.42
N PRO A 641 -15.68 24.22 8.53
CA PRO A 641 -16.65 23.74 9.52
C PRO A 641 -17.09 22.27 9.33
N ASP A 642 -16.96 21.74 8.12
CA ASP A 642 -17.34 20.36 7.78
C ASP A 642 -16.20 19.33 7.94
N ILE A 643 -15.00 19.77 8.36
CA ILE A 643 -13.81 18.92 8.51
C ILE A 643 -13.67 18.40 9.93
N SER A 644 -13.35 17.11 10.03
CA SER A 644 -12.96 16.48 11.29
C SER A 644 -11.45 16.26 11.34
N VAL A 645 -10.83 16.41 12.50
CA VAL A 645 -9.42 16.11 12.74
C VAL A 645 -9.31 14.75 13.40
N ASP A 646 -8.63 13.78 12.78
CA ASP A 646 -8.40 12.48 13.39
C ASP A 646 -7.00 12.36 13.99
N THR A 647 -6.91 11.63 15.10
CA THR A 647 -5.66 11.27 15.74
C THR A 647 -5.71 9.87 16.33
N LEU A 648 -4.54 9.29 16.60
CA LEU A 648 -4.40 7.96 17.18
C LEU A 648 -4.37 8.01 18.71
N ALA A 649 -5.15 7.12 19.34
CA ALA A 649 -4.92 6.63 20.69
C ALA A 649 -4.27 5.24 20.56
N TYR A 650 -2.94 5.23 20.38
CA TYR A 650 -2.18 4.06 19.94
C TYR A 650 -0.88 3.91 20.73
N GLN A 651 -0.60 2.68 21.17
CA GLN A 651 0.57 2.34 21.99
C GLN A 651 0.68 3.27 23.22
N TYR A 652 1.67 4.17 23.25
CA TYR A 652 1.95 5.06 24.38
C TYR A 652 0.87 6.13 24.61
N THR A 653 -0.07 6.34 23.67
CA THR A 653 -1.21 7.27 23.79
C THR A 653 -2.57 6.57 23.89
N ARG A 654 -2.61 5.26 24.13
CA ARG A 654 -3.84 4.46 24.06
C ARG A 654 -4.89 4.81 25.12
N LYS A 655 -4.47 5.05 26.36
CA LYS A 655 -5.37 5.29 27.49
C LYS A 655 -6.03 6.68 27.42
N PRO A 656 -7.29 6.84 27.86
CA PRO A 656 -7.94 8.16 27.90
C PRO A 656 -7.29 9.08 28.95
N PRO A 657 -7.25 10.41 28.70
CA PRO A 657 -6.71 11.40 29.64
C PRO A 657 -7.65 11.67 30.82
N LYS A 658 -7.10 12.18 31.93
CA LYS A 658 -7.87 12.56 33.11
C LYS A 658 -8.76 13.79 32.88
N HIS A 659 -8.21 14.87 32.33
CA HIS A 659 -8.84 16.20 32.35
C HIS A 659 -9.28 16.68 30.96
N VAL A 660 -8.39 16.65 29.96
CA VAL A 660 -8.72 17.11 28.61
C VAL A 660 -9.79 16.20 27.96
N ARG A 661 -10.63 16.79 27.12
CA ARG A 661 -11.70 16.11 26.38
C ARG A 661 -11.56 16.42 24.88
N PRO A 662 -11.86 15.48 23.96
CA PRO A 662 -11.84 15.75 22.53
C PRO A 662 -12.81 16.88 22.15
N ALA A 663 -12.38 17.78 21.26
CA ALA A 663 -13.26 18.78 20.68
C ALA A 663 -14.36 18.12 19.79
N PRO A 664 -15.49 18.80 19.51
CA PRO A 664 -16.61 18.21 18.75
C PRO A 664 -16.25 17.69 17.35
N ASN A 665 -15.25 18.29 16.71
CA ASN A 665 -14.73 17.89 15.40
C ASN A 665 -13.47 17.02 15.49
N VAL A 666 -13.12 16.48 16.66
CA VAL A 666 -11.98 15.55 16.85
C VAL A 666 -12.46 14.10 16.88
N ILE A 667 -11.80 13.27 16.09
CA ILE A 667 -11.98 11.82 16.05
C ILE A 667 -10.81 11.16 16.78
N ILE A 668 -11.11 10.32 17.76
CA ILE A 668 -10.11 9.48 18.42
C ILE A 668 -10.17 8.08 17.83
N ARG A 669 -9.03 7.58 17.35
CA ARG A 669 -8.90 6.26 16.76
C ARG A 669 -8.07 5.32 17.62
N LEU A 670 -8.68 4.25 18.12
CA LEU A 670 -7.95 3.17 18.79
C LEU A 670 -7.57 2.06 17.80
N CYS A 671 -6.42 1.41 18.04
CA CYS A 671 -5.97 0.28 17.24
C CYS A 671 -5.86 -0.99 18.10
N SER A 672 -6.49 -2.09 17.68
CA SER A 672 -6.56 -3.35 18.43
C SER A 672 -5.35 -4.28 18.23
N ILE A 673 -4.22 -3.78 17.72
CA ILE A 673 -3.11 -4.60 17.18
C ILE A 673 -2.54 -5.65 18.15
N GLU A 674 -2.65 -5.39 19.45
CA GLU A 674 -2.15 -6.23 20.54
C GLU A 674 -3.18 -7.23 21.08
N CYS A 675 -4.40 -7.21 20.54
CA CYS A 675 -5.50 -8.07 20.97
C CYS A 675 -5.36 -9.51 20.43
N CYS A 676 -6.06 -10.41 21.10
CA CYS A 676 -6.40 -11.73 20.59
C CYS A 676 -7.49 -11.62 19.52
N PHE A 677 -7.28 -12.28 18.39
CA PHE A 677 -8.23 -12.33 17.27
C PHE A 677 -8.97 -13.68 17.13
N LEU A 678 -8.78 -14.61 18.06
CA LEU A 678 -9.53 -15.89 18.10
C LEU A 678 -10.80 -15.79 18.93
N HIS A 679 -10.77 -14.93 19.94
CA HIS A 679 -11.81 -14.81 20.95
C HIS A 679 -12.39 -13.40 20.94
N PRO A 680 -13.70 -13.23 21.18
CA PRO A 680 -14.33 -11.91 21.23
C PRO A 680 -13.62 -10.96 22.20
N LEU A 681 -13.55 -9.68 21.83
CA LEU A 681 -12.88 -8.64 22.63
C LEU A 681 -13.43 -8.54 24.05
N GLU A 682 -14.75 -8.65 24.20
CA GLU A 682 -15.43 -8.46 25.50
C GLU A 682 -15.19 -9.60 26.49
N THR A 683 -14.90 -10.82 26.01
CA THR A 683 -14.84 -12.03 26.85
C THR A 683 -13.43 -12.60 27.01
N CYS A 684 -12.48 -12.15 26.20
CA CYS A 684 -11.11 -12.67 26.24
C CYS A 684 -10.26 -11.92 27.29
N PRO A 685 -9.62 -12.61 28.25
CA PRO A 685 -8.77 -11.96 29.25
C PRO A 685 -7.60 -11.17 28.66
N LYS A 686 -7.07 -11.58 27.49
CA LYS A 686 -6.01 -10.82 26.78
C LYS A 686 -6.50 -9.49 26.20
N ASN A 687 -7.81 -9.32 26.05
CA ASN A 687 -8.42 -8.15 25.43
C ASN A 687 -9.01 -7.18 26.47
N GLU A 688 -9.08 -7.57 27.75
CA GLU A 688 -9.71 -6.79 28.83
C GLU A 688 -9.18 -5.36 28.89
N SER A 689 -7.86 -5.17 28.87
CA SER A 689 -7.28 -3.83 28.93
C SER A 689 -7.69 -2.93 27.76
N PHE A 690 -7.88 -3.48 26.56
CA PHE A 690 -8.31 -2.71 25.39
C PHE A 690 -9.82 -2.43 25.44
N ALA A 691 -10.61 -3.40 25.91
CA ALA A 691 -12.04 -3.22 26.14
C ALA A 691 -12.33 -2.11 27.16
N GLU A 692 -11.55 -2.04 28.25
CA GLU A 692 -11.64 -0.96 29.23
C GLU A 692 -11.23 0.40 28.66
N ASP A 693 -10.21 0.44 27.79
CA ASP A 693 -9.84 1.69 27.10
C ASP A 693 -10.99 2.19 26.21
N ILE A 694 -11.67 1.30 25.48
CA ILE A 694 -12.85 1.67 24.68
C ILE A 694 -13.96 2.24 25.56
N LYS A 695 -14.28 1.58 26.68
CA LYS A 695 -15.30 2.06 27.63
C LYS A 695 -14.92 3.43 28.21
N GLY A 696 -13.65 3.61 28.60
CA GLY A 696 -13.15 4.87 29.13
C GLY A 696 -13.21 6.01 28.12
N TRP A 697 -12.83 5.74 26.87
CA TRP A 697 -12.96 6.71 25.78
C TRP A 697 -14.43 7.02 25.43
N SER A 698 -15.30 6.02 25.45
CA SER A 698 -16.74 6.17 25.17
C SER A 698 -17.41 7.17 26.11
N ALA A 699 -16.97 7.21 27.37
CA ALA A 699 -17.48 8.15 28.36
C ALA A 699 -17.14 9.63 28.06
N ILE A 700 -16.11 9.90 27.25
CA ILE A 700 -15.58 11.27 27.06
C ILE A 700 -15.50 11.73 25.60
N CYS A 701 -15.68 10.83 24.63
CA CYS A 701 -15.56 11.12 23.20
C CYS A 701 -16.84 10.71 22.47
N LYS A 702 -17.37 11.60 21.62
CA LYS A 702 -18.59 11.34 20.83
C LYS A 702 -18.32 10.75 19.44
N ARG A 703 -17.06 10.73 18.99
CA ARG A 703 -16.67 10.27 17.65
C ARG A 703 -15.47 9.33 17.75
N LEU A 704 -15.73 8.13 18.27
CA LEU A 704 -14.73 7.08 18.35
C LEU A 704 -14.66 6.29 17.05
N HIS A 705 -13.45 6.15 16.55
CA HIS A 705 -13.12 5.24 15.45
C HIS A 705 -12.27 4.08 15.96
N ILE A 706 -12.43 2.93 15.33
CA ILE A 706 -11.61 1.74 15.56
C ILE A 706 -10.84 1.40 14.29
N TRP A 707 -9.57 1.06 14.49
CA TRP A 707 -8.74 0.34 13.56
C TRP A 707 -8.59 -1.09 14.09
N ASP A 708 -9.37 -2.01 13.53
CA ASP A 708 -9.34 -3.42 13.87
C ASP A 708 -8.55 -4.22 12.82
N TYR A 709 -8.18 -5.46 13.11
CA TYR A 709 -7.33 -6.27 12.24
C TYR A 709 -7.91 -7.65 11.94
N THR A 710 -7.83 -8.06 10.67
CA THR A 710 -8.36 -9.34 10.17
C THR A 710 -7.33 -10.12 9.34
N VAL A 711 -6.05 -9.93 9.63
CA VAL A 711 -4.92 -10.53 8.91
C VAL A 711 -3.80 -10.96 9.83
N ASN A 712 -3.01 -11.95 9.38
CA ASN A 712 -1.69 -12.24 9.90
C ASN A 712 -0.62 -11.70 8.93
N TYR A 713 0.06 -10.61 9.30
CA TYR A 713 1.03 -9.94 8.45
C TYR A 713 2.30 -10.75 8.20
N THR A 714 2.66 -11.63 9.14
CA THR A 714 3.83 -12.51 8.98
C THR A 714 3.51 -13.68 8.03
N ASN A 715 2.23 -14.07 7.92
CA ASN A 715 1.79 -15.22 7.15
C ASN A 715 0.37 -14.99 6.56
N ILE A 716 0.28 -14.24 5.46
CA ILE A 716 -0.99 -13.78 4.88
C ILE A 716 -1.86 -14.94 4.37
N LEU A 717 -1.26 -15.99 3.81
CA LEU A 717 -2.01 -17.14 3.26
C LEU A 717 -2.48 -18.13 4.33
N LEU A 718 -2.02 -17.97 5.56
CA LEU A 718 -2.22 -18.95 6.60
C LEU A 718 -3.68 -18.98 7.09
N PRO A 719 -4.26 -20.16 7.36
CA PRO A 719 -5.58 -20.23 7.98
C PRO A 719 -5.67 -19.38 9.23
N PHE A 720 -6.58 -18.41 9.23
CA PHE A 720 -6.82 -17.49 10.33
C PHE A 720 -8.27 -17.67 10.83
N PRO A 721 -8.51 -18.34 11.96
CA PRO A 721 -9.86 -18.73 12.40
C PRO A 721 -10.55 -17.63 13.22
N ASN A 722 -10.78 -16.48 12.59
CA ASN A 722 -11.40 -15.32 13.25
C ASN A 722 -12.82 -14.99 12.73
N PHE A 723 -13.57 -15.95 12.16
CA PHE A 723 -14.95 -15.63 11.71
C PHE A 723 -15.92 -15.39 12.88
N GLU A 724 -15.67 -16.04 14.03
CA GLU A 724 -16.55 -15.95 15.21
C GLU A 724 -16.40 -14.64 15.98
N VAL A 725 -15.30 -13.89 15.77
CA VAL A 725 -15.08 -12.61 16.46
C VAL A 725 -15.63 -11.41 15.70
N LEU A 726 -15.81 -11.51 14.37
CA LEU A 726 -16.18 -10.35 13.52
C LEU A 726 -17.45 -9.64 14.01
N GLN A 727 -18.57 -10.38 14.11
CA GLN A 727 -19.84 -9.77 14.52
C GLN A 727 -19.83 -9.35 16.00
N PRO A 728 -19.37 -10.18 16.97
CA PRO A 728 -19.33 -9.78 18.37
C PRO A 728 -18.45 -8.54 18.63
N ASN A 729 -17.30 -8.42 17.94
CA ASN A 729 -16.44 -7.24 18.07
C ASN A 729 -17.10 -5.99 17.49
N ILE A 730 -17.68 -6.07 16.28
CA ILE A 730 -18.41 -4.96 15.67
C ILE A 730 -19.58 -4.50 16.56
N ASP A 731 -20.34 -5.45 17.12
CA ASP A 731 -21.42 -5.16 18.06
C ASP A 731 -20.93 -4.47 19.33
N PHE A 732 -19.85 -4.99 19.95
CA PHE A 732 -19.22 -4.40 21.11
C PHE A 732 -18.78 -2.95 20.83
N PHE A 733 -18.08 -2.71 19.72
CA PHE A 733 -17.65 -1.37 19.33
C PHE A 733 -18.82 -0.39 19.24
N ILE A 734 -19.88 -0.75 18.51
CA ILE A 734 -21.02 0.13 18.28
C ILE A 734 -21.79 0.38 19.59
N ARG A 735 -21.98 -0.64 20.44
CA ARG A 735 -22.60 -0.48 21.78
C ARG A 735 -21.82 0.50 22.66
N HIS A 736 -20.52 0.62 22.45
CA HIS A 736 -19.65 1.54 23.17
C HIS A 736 -19.35 2.83 22.38
N GLY A 737 -20.28 3.27 21.53
CA GLY A 737 -20.24 4.62 20.94
C GLY A 737 -19.22 4.79 19.81
N VAL A 738 -18.71 3.70 19.25
CA VAL A 738 -17.90 3.73 18.02
C VAL A 738 -18.80 4.05 16.84
N VAL A 739 -18.40 5.07 16.07
CA VAL A 739 -19.10 5.53 14.86
C VAL A 739 -18.29 5.27 13.60
N GLY A 740 -17.07 4.75 13.69
CA GLY A 740 -16.27 4.39 12.52
C GLY A 740 -15.43 3.15 12.73
N ILE A 741 -15.50 2.18 11.83
CA ILE A 741 -14.70 0.96 11.91
C ILE A 741 -13.93 0.78 10.61
N PHE A 742 -12.62 0.55 10.76
CA PHE A 742 -11.72 0.16 9.70
C PHE A 742 -11.13 -1.21 10.03
N GLU A 743 -11.56 -2.22 9.27
CA GLU A 743 -11.08 -3.60 9.36
C GLU A 743 -9.85 -3.78 8.47
N GLU A 744 -8.66 -3.57 9.03
CA GLU A 744 -7.44 -3.73 8.26
C GLU A 744 -7.12 -5.21 8.02
N SER A 745 -6.93 -5.53 6.75
CA SER A 745 -6.41 -6.81 6.29
C SER A 745 -5.13 -6.63 5.48
N THR A 746 -5.09 -7.11 4.25
CA THR A 746 -3.92 -7.05 3.36
C THR A 746 -4.26 -6.31 2.07
N SER A 747 -3.25 -5.64 1.51
CA SER A 747 -3.30 -5.16 0.11
C SER A 747 -2.81 -6.21 -0.89
N ALA A 748 -2.32 -7.35 -0.39
CA ALA A 748 -1.93 -8.48 -1.22
C ALA A 748 -3.16 -9.11 -1.88
N THR A 749 -2.96 -9.61 -3.09
CA THR A 749 -3.93 -10.46 -3.77
C THR A 749 -3.82 -11.88 -3.24
N GLY A 750 -4.94 -12.53 -2.96
CA GLY A 750 -4.99 -13.90 -2.46
C GLY A 750 -4.65 -14.01 -0.97
N ASN A 751 -5.70 -14.27 -0.19
CA ASN A 751 -5.64 -14.56 1.24
C ASN A 751 -6.70 -15.65 1.56
N HIS A 752 -6.46 -16.44 2.59
CA HIS A 752 -7.30 -17.54 3.02
C HIS A 752 -8.74 -17.08 3.34
N LEU A 753 -9.69 -17.56 2.51
CA LEU A 753 -11.13 -17.28 2.61
C LEU A 753 -11.48 -15.77 2.63
N GLU A 754 -10.67 -14.93 1.96
CA GLU A 754 -10.82 -13.47 2.01
C GLU A 754 -12.17 -12.97 1.50
N HIS A 755 -12.74 -13.62 0.48
CA HIS A 755 -14.01 -13.24 -0.11
C HIS A 755 -15.18 -13.46 0.86
N LEU A 756 -15.21 -14.62 1.53
CA LEU A 756 -16.18 -14.93 2.56
C LEU A 756 -16.09 -13.92 3.72
N ARG A 757 -14.86 -13.66 4.18
CA ARG A 757 -14.59 -12.72 5.26
C ARG A 757 -15.02 -11.31 4.92
N THR A 758 -14.72 -10.85 3.70
CA THR A 758 -15.16 -9.56 3.18
C THR A 758 -16.69 -9.43 3.14
N TYR A 759 -17.39 -10.48 2.69
CA TYR A 759 -18.84 -10.49 2.63
C TYR A 759 -19.48 -10.41 4.02
N VAL A 760 -19.03 -11.26 4.97
CA VAL A 760 -19.53 -11.26 6.35
C VAL A 760 -19.30 -9.89 7.01
N MET A 761 -18.09 -9.33 6.90
CA MET A 761 -17.79 -8.00 7.44
C MET A 761 -18.70 -6.93 6.85
N ALA A 762 -18.94 -6.93 5.52
CA ALA A 762 -19.76 -5.92 4.89
C ALA A 762 -21.20 -5.88 5.45
N LYS A 763 -21.77 -7.06 5.71
CA LYS A 763 -23.12 -7.18 6.27
C LYS A 763 -23.16 -6.75 7.74
N CYS A 764 -22.19 -7.18 8.55
CA CYS A 764 -22.13 -6.82 9.97
C CYS A 764 -21.82 -5.33 10.20
N LEU A 765 -20.98 -4.71 9.35
CA LEU A 765 -20.69 -3.27 9.41
C LEU A 765 -21.89 -2.42 8.99
N TRP A 766 -22.78 -2.93 8.14
CA TRP A 766 -24.03 -2.24 7.81
C TRP A 766 -25.07 -2.39 8.92
N ASP A 767 -25.28 -3.62 9.41
CA ASP A 767 -26.19 -3.91 10.52
C ASP A 767 -25.51 -4.89 11.49
N ARG A 768 -25.20 -4.44 12.70
CA ARG A 768 -24.51 -5.28 13.70
C ARG A 768 -25.32 -6.50 14.16
N ARG A 769 -26.62 -6.57 13.84
CA ARG A 769 -27.53 -7.64 14.26
C ARG A 769 -27.58 -8.82 13.28
N GLN A 770 -26.71 -8.83 12.26
CA GLN A 770 -26.63 -9.92 11.30
C GLN A 770 -26.20 -11.24 11.96
N ASN A 771 -26.69 -12.36 11.44
CA ASN A 771 -26.29 -13.70 11.90
C ASN A 771 -25.10 -14.18 11.05
N PRO A 772 -23.85 -14.20 11.58
CA PRO A 772 -22.67 -14.56 10.80
C PRO A 772 -22.75 -15.99 10.23
N GLN A 773 -23.38 -16.93 10.94
CA GLN A 773 -23.52 -18.31 10.46
C GLN A 773 -24.49 -18.42 9.28
N ALA A 774 -25.53 -17.58 9.24
CA ALA A 774 -26.42 -17.50 8.09
C ALA A 774 -25.70 -16.90 6.87
N LEU A 775 -24.91 -15.85 7.09
CA LEU A 775 -24.08 -15.22 6.06
C LEU A 775 -23.04 -16.18 5.48
N ILE A 776 -22.36 -16.96 6.34
CA ILE A 776 -21.40 -17.99 5.92
C ILE A 776 -22.09 -19.05 5.07
N ARG A 777 -23.27 -19.53 5.48
CA ARG A 777 -24.03 -20.52 4.70
C ARG A 777 -24.42 -19.98 3.33
N GLU A 778 -25.09 -18.82 3.25
CA GLU A 778 -25.54 -18.29 1.97
C GLU A 778 -24.38 -17.98 1.01
N PHE A 779 -23.25 -17.48 1.54
CA PHE A 779 -22.06 -17.23 0.75
C PHE A 779 -21.48 -18.55 0.24
N THR A 780 -21.27 -19.53 1.13
CA THR A 780 -20.63 -20.79 0.75
C THR A 780 -21.48 -21.56 -0.25
N ASP A 781 -22.80 -21.59 -0.08
CA ASP A 781 -23.71 -22.22 -1.05
C ASP A 781 -23.62 -21.58 -2.44
N ALA A 782 -23.57 -20.25 -2.51
CA ALA A 782 -23.48 -19.54 -3.79
C ALA A 782 -22.07 -19.59 -4.42
N TYR A 783 -21.02 -19.56 -3.60
CA TYR A 783 -19.64 -19.41 -4.06
C TYR A 783 -18.98 -20.75 -4.37
N TYR A 784 -19.25 -21.79 -3.58
CA TYR A 784 -18.62 -23.11 -3.69
C TYR A 784 -19.57 -24.20 -4.22
N GLY A 785 -20.88 -23.94 -4.32
CA GLY A 785 -21.85 -24.91 -4.85
C GLY A 785 -21.85 -26.22 -4.08
N ALA A 786 -21.69 -27.34 -4.78
CA ALA A 786 -21.68 -28.68 -4.17
C ALA A 786 -20.55 -28.90 -3.14
N ALA A 787 -19.46 -28.12 -3.20
CA ALA A 787 -18.39 -28.17 -2.22
C ALA A 787 -18.71 -27.46 -0.89
N ALA A 788 -19.80 -26.68 -0.83
CA ALA A 788 -20.10 -25.81 0.29
C ALA A 788 -20.17 -26.49 1.67
N PRO A 789 -20.77 -27.70 1.83
CA PRO A 789 -20.79 -28.40 3.12
C PRO A 789 -19.38 -28.66 3.67
N PHE A 790 -18.46 -29.15 2.83
CA PHE A 790 -17.09 -29.48 3.24
C PHE A 790 -16.27 -28.25 3.62
N ILE A 791 -16.47 -27.13 2.92
CA ILE A 791 -15.83 -25.85 3.29
C ILE A 791 -16.31 -25.37 4.67
N ARG A 792 -17.61 -25.51 4.97
CA ARG A 792 -18.16 -25.16 6.29
C ARG A 792 -17.69 -26.10 7.39
N ASP A 793 -17.59 -27.39 7.11
CA ASP A 793 -17.05 -28.38 8.05
C ASP A 793 -15.58 -28.07 8.35
N TYR A 794 -14.80 -27.63 7.36
CA TYR A 794 -13.41 -27.19 7.55
C TYR A 794 -13.32 -25.95 8.45
N ILE A 795 -14.15 -24.92 8.19
CA ILE A 795 -14.21 -23.73 9.05
C ILE A 795 -14.58 -24.12 10.49
N SER A 796 -15.57 -25.00 10.65
CA SER A 796 -16.03 -25.48 11.96
C SER A 796 -14.96 -26.29 12.68
N LEU A 797 -14.22 -27.13 11.96
CA LEU A 797 -13.09 -27.90 12.47
C LEU A 797 -12.00 -26.98 13.01
N LEU A 798 -11.58 -25.98 12.22
CA LEU A 798 -10.57 -25.02 12.66
C LEU A 798 -11.01 -24.29 13.92
N HIS A 799 -12.24 -23.76 13.95
CA HIS A 799 -12.75 -23.05 15.12
C HIS A 799 -12.86 -23.93 16.36
N ARG A 800 -13.42 -25.14 16.23
CA ARG A 800 -13.54 -26.10 17.33
C ARG A 800 -12.18 -26.39 17.94
N VAL A 801 -11.21 -26.80 17.13
CA VAL A 801 -9.91 -27.24 17.64
C VAL A 801 -9.06 -26.05 18.12
N ILE A 802 -9.01 -24.95 17.37
CA ILE A 802 -8.09 -23.83 17.66
C ILE A 802 -8.70 -22.85 18.68
N CYS A 803 -9.98 -22.51 18.54
CA CYS A 803 -10.60 -21.45 19.34
C CYS A 803 -11.28 -21.99 20.61
N HIS A 804 -11.81 -23.22 20.59
CA HIS A 804 -12.65 -23.75 21.69
C HIS A 804 -11.97 -24.83 22.53
N GLU A 805 -11.20 -25.73 21.92
CA GLU A 805 -10.55 -26.86 22.64
C GLU A 805 -9.18 -26.50 23.25
N ARG A 806 -8.58 -25.38 22.83
CA ARG A 806 -7.22 -24.97 23.25
C ARG A 806 -7.21 -23.59 23.91
N ASP A 807 -6.39 -23.44 24.94
CA ASP A 807 -6.11 -22.15 25.58
C ASP A 807 -4.96 -21.42 24.87
N ILE A 808 -5.24 -20.91 23.67
CA ILE A 808 -4.28 -20.18 22.84
C ILE A 808 -4.83 -18.82 22.40
N HIS A 809 -3.94 -17.84 22.33
CA HIS A 809 -4.27 -16.50 21.84
C HIS A 809 -3.26 -16.09 20.77
N ILE A 810 -3.75 -15.52 19.67
CA ILE A 810 -2.91 -15.06 18.56
C ILE A 810 -3.24 -13.60 18.17
N GLY A 811 -2.18 -12.85 17.89
CA GLY A 811 -2.22 -11.52 17.30
C GLY A 811 -1.97 -11.55 15.78
N CYS A 812 -1.79 -10.37 15.18
CA CYS A 812 -1.58 -10.19 13.73
C CYS A 812 -0.20 -10.62 13.20
N PHE A 813 0.66 -11.23 14.03
CA PHE A 813 2.04 -11.61 13.66
C PHE A 813 2.39 -13.06 14.03
N ALA A 814 1.39 -13.93 14.14
CA ALA A 814 1.58 -15.29 14.64
C ALA A 814 2.32 -16.22 13.65
N SER A 815 3.13 -17.12 14.19
CA SER A 815 3.76 -18.23 13.46
C SER A 815 2.77 -19.38 13.24
N PRO A 816 2.84 -20.12 12.10
CA PRO A 816 2.11 -21.38 11.91
C PRO A 816 2.22 -22.35 13.09
N SER A 817 3.44 -22.51 13.63
CA SER A 817 3.75 -23.45 14.71
C SER A 817 3.00 -23.16 16.01
N ARG A 818 2.40 -21.97 16.15
CA ARG A 818 1.67 -21.57 17.35
C ARG A 818 0.29 -22.22 17.45
N TYR A 819 -0.33 -22.58 16.32
CA TYR A 819 -1.71 -23.10 16.32
C TYR A 819 -2.08 -24.08 15.18
N LEU A 820 -1.22 -24.25 14.17
CA LEU A 820 -1.39 -25.19 13.06
C LEU A 820 -0.28 -26.26 13.06
N ASN A 821 0.02 -26.80 14.24
CA ASN A 821 1.11 -27.76 14.48
C ASN A 821 0.63 -29.21 14.73
N GLU A 822 -0.67 -29.46 14.85
CA GLU A 822 -1.21 -30.81 15.05
C GLU A 822 -1.39 -31.55 13.71
N PRO A 823 -0.72 -32.70 13.50
CA PRO A 823 -0.85 -33.48 12.27
C PRO A 823 -2.29 -33.93 11.97
N GLU A 824 -3.07 -34.27 13.00
CA GLU A 824 -4.46 -34.70 12.87
C GLU A 824 -5.35 -33.58 12.32
N LEU A 825 -5.18 -32.36 12.83
CA LEU A 825 -5.92 -31.18 12.35
C LEU A 825 -5.65 -30.94 10.86
N ILE A 826 -4.38 -31.02 10.45
CA ILE A 826 -3.99 -30.83 9.05
C ILE A 826 -4.53 -31.96 8.17
N ARG A 827 -4.39 -33.22 8.60
CA ARG A 827 -4.91 -34.40 7.88
C ARG A 827 -6.42 -34.31 7.67
N ASP A 828 -7.17 -34.01 8.72
CA ASP A 828 -8.63 -33.98 8.67
C ASP A 828 -9.12 -32.79 7.84
N SER A 829 -8.41 -31.66 7.89
CA SER A 829 -8.65 -30.52 7.00
C SER A 829 -8.42 -30.87 5.53
N LEU A 830 -7.32 -31.57 5.20
CA LEU A 830 -7.02 -32.01 3.83
C LEU A 830 -8.09 -32.96 3.31
N LYS A 831 -8.58 -33.89 4.14
CA LYS A 831 -9.67 -34.81 3.77
C LYS A 831 -10.95 -34.07 3.37
N LEU A 832 -11.30 -33.00 4.09
CA LEU A 832 -12.46 -32.16 3.74
C LEU A 832 -12.25 -31.45 2.40
N PHE A 833 -11.04 -30.98 2.10
CA PHE A 833 -10.75 -30.39 0.80
C PHE A 833 -10.73 -31.42 -0.35
N ASP A 834 -10.28 -32.65 -0.12
CA ASP A 834 -10.37 -33.72 -1.12
C ASP A 834 -11.84 -34.01 -1.48
N GLN A 835 -12.73 -34.03 -0.49
CA GLN A 835 -14.16 -34.18 -0.70
C GLN A 835 -14.77 -32.97 -1.42
N ALA A 836 -14.35 -31.75 -1.07
CA ALA A 836 -14.77 -30.52 -1.73
C ALA A 836 -14.39 -30.52 -3.21
N GLU A 837 -13.16 -30.89 -3.56
CA GLU A 837 -12.66 -30.96 -4.94
C GLU A 837 -13.43 -32.01 -5.74
N ALA A 838 -13.64 -33.20 -5.18
CA ALA A 838 -14.40 -34.25 -5.83
C ALA A 838 -15.84 -33.81 -6.15
N ALA A 839 -16.47 -33.01 -5.27
CA ALA A 839 -17.83 -32.53 -5.46
C ALA A 839 -17.98 -31.52 -6.61
N VAL A 840 -16.89 -30.89 -7.07
CA VAL A 840 -16.94 -29.82 -8.10
C VAL A 840 -16.04 -30.07 -9.30
N ALA A 841 -15.46 -31.27 -9.44
CA ALA A 841 -14.50 -31.61 -10.49
C ALA A 841 -14.98 -31.35 -11.94
N GLY A 842 -16.30 -31.26 -12.17
CA GLY A 842 -16.91 -30.94 -13.46
C GLY A 842 -17.12 -29.43 -13.73
N ASP A 843 -16.86 -28.56 -12.76
CA ASP A 843 -17.03 -27.11 -12.88
C ASP A 843 -15.69 -26.41 -12.63
N GLU A 844 -15.11 -25.85 -13.69
CA GLU A 844 -13.80 -25.17 -13.64
C GLU A 844 -13.81 -23.96 -12.69
N THR A 845 -14.92 -23.22 -12.62
CA THR A 845 -15.02 -22.03 -11.77
C THR A 845 -15.05 -22.44 -10.30
N LEU A 846 -15.88 -23.41 -9.94
CA LEU A 846 -15.98 -23.90 -8.57
C LEU A 846 -14.70 -24.65 -8.15
N SER A 847 -14.11 -25.45 -9.04
CA SER A 847 -12.82 -26.13 -8.81
C SER A 847 -11.72 -25.13 -8.45
N ARG A 848 -11.58 -24.04 -9.23
CA ARG A 848 -10.61 -22.99 -8.93
C ARG A 848 -10.88 -22.30 -7.59
N ARG A 849 -12.14 -22.12 -7.20
CA ARG A 849 -12.50 -21.51 -5.91
C ARG A 849 -12.11 -22.41 -4.74
N VAL A 850 -12.34 -23.72 -4.87
CA VAL A 850 -11.92 -24.72 -3.86
C VAL A 850 -10.39 -24.79 -3.76
N GLU A 851 -9.68 -24.82 -4.89
CA GLU A 851 -8.21 -24.80 -4.93
C GLU A 851 -7.63 -23.55 -4.21
N ASN A 852 -8.22 -22.39 -4.47
CA ASN A 852 -7.82 -21.14 -3.81
C ASN A 852 -8.03 -21.18 -2.29
N ALA A 853 -9.11 -21.82 -1.83
CA ALA A 853 -9.36 -22.00 -0.39
C ALA A 853 -8.37 -22.99 0.24
N ARG A 854 -8.01 -24.08 -0.46
CA ARG A 854 -7.02 -25.08 -0.02
C ARG A 854 -5.60 -24.51 0.08
N MET A 855 -5.30 -23.48 -0.70
CA MET A 855 -3.96 -22.87 -0.78
C MET A 855 -3.35 -22.54 0.59
N GLY A 856 -4.16 -22.14 1.57
CA GLY A 856 -3.66 -21.88 2.92
C GLY A 856 -3.09 -23.11 3.61
N LEU A 857 -3.67 -24.29 3.41
CA LEU A 857 -3.14 -25.55 3.95
C LEU A 857 -1.89 -26.01 3.20
N MET A 858 -1.85 -25.83 1.88
CA MET A 858 -0.64 -26.09 1.10
C MET A 858 0.51 -25.21 1.59
N TYR A 859 0.24 -23.93 1.85
CA TYR A 859 1.22 -23.01 2.42
C TYR A 859 1.72 -23.49 3.79
N VAL A 860 0.82 -23.93 4.69
CA VAL A 860 1.18 -24.51 5.99
C VAL A 860 2.08 -25.75 5.82
N GLN A 861 1.76 -26.66 4.91
CA GLN A 861 2.58 -27.83 4.65
C GLN A 861 3.96 -27.45 4.09
N ILE A 862 4.05 -26.44 3.23
CA ILE A 862 5.31 -25.97 2.64
C ILE A 862 6.19 -25.27 3.68
N ILE A 863 5.65 -24.42 4.54
CA ILE A 863 6.45 -23.72 5.55
C ILE A 863 6.84 -24.64 6.72
N SER A 864 5.97 -25.60 7.07
CA SER A 864 6.28 -26.63 8.07
C SER A 864 7.29 -27.65 7.54
N GLY A 865 7.13 -28.11 6.29
CA GLY A 865 8.07 -29.00 5.61
C GLY A 865 9.33 -28.30 5.08
N GLY A 866 9.33 -26.96 5.03
CA GLY A 866 10.46 -26.11 4.71
C GLY A 866 11.38 -25.81 5.90
N LYS A 867 11.06 -26.31 7.10
CA LYS A 867 12.02 -26.34 8.21
C LYS A 867 13.14 -27.31 7.85
N LYS A 868 14.40 -26.84 7.90
CA LYS A 868 15.57 -27.70 7.66
C LYS A 868 15.79 -28.61 8.87
N GLN A 869 15.09 -29.73 8.89
CA GLN A 869 15.31 -30.81 9.85
C GLN A 869 16.44 -31.71 9.35
N TYR A 870 17.29 -32.15 10.28
CA TYR A 870 18.45 -32.96 9.99
C TYR A 870 18.42 -34.27 10.79
N THR A 871 18.77 -35.38 10.15
CA THR A 871 19.19 -36.59 10.86
C THR A 871 20.68 -36.46 11.16
N TYR A 872 21.09 -36.79 12.37
CA TYR A 872 22.49 -36.89 12.73
C TYR A 872 22.89 -38.37 12.78
N ASP A 873 23.79 -38.79 11.91
CA ASP A 873 24.35 -40.14 11.89
C ASP A 873 25.86 -40.06 11.61
N SER A 874 26.65 -40.81 12.39
CA SER A 874 28.07 -41.04 12.14
C SER A 874 28.88 -39.76 11.86
N GLY A 875 28.66 -38.71 12.66
CA GLY A 875 29.35 -37.43 12.51
C GLY A 875 28.87 -36.54 11.36
N LYS A 876 27.67 -36.80 10.81
CA LYS A 876 27.11 -36.02 9.69
C LYS A 876 25.66 -35.65 9.92
N LEU A 877 25.30 -34.43 9.53
CA LEU A 877 23.92 -33.94 9.44
C LEU A 877 23.42 -34.09 8.01
N SER A 878 22.42 -34.93 7.79
CA SER A 878 21.76 -35.10 6.49
C SER A 878 20.36 -34.52 6.56
N GLN A 879 19.94 -33.75 5.54
CA GLN A 879 18.61 -33.17 5.53
C GLN A 879 17.55 -34.28 5.53
N LYS A 880 16.69 -34.30 6.56
CA LYS A 880 15.68 -35.33 6.77
C LYS A 880 14.49 -35.15 5.83
N ASN A 881 14.00 -33.92 5.73
CA ASN A 881 12.80 -33.55 4.98
C ASN A 881 13.08 -32.32 4.10
N GLY A 882 12.47 -32.30 2.91
CA GLY A 882 12.36 -31.13 2.05
C GLY A 882 10.91 -30.93 1.64
N VAL A 883 10.60 -29.79 1.01
CA VAL A 883 9.25 -29.54 0.50
C VAL A 883 8.94 -30.57 -0.60
N ASP A 884 7.80 -31.27 -0.50
CA ASP A 884 7.32 -32.19 -1.54
C ASP A 884 7.20 -31.45 -2.89
N PRO A 885 7.93 -31.88 -3.94
CA PRO A 885 7.90 -31.24 -5.24
C PRO A 885 6.50 -31.16 -5.86
N ALA A 886 5.65 -32.17 -5.67
CA ALA A 886 4.30 -32.19 -6.25
C ALA A 886 3.39 -31.17 -5.56
N LEU A 887 3.48 -31.08 -4.23
CA LEU A 887 2.81 -30.05 -3.45
C LEU A 887 3.27 -28.64 -3.83
N LEU A 888 4.58 -28.45 -4.02
CA LEU A 888 5.15 -27.17 -4.41
C LEU A 888 4.67 -26.75 -5.81
N GLU A 889 4.67 -27.67 -6.77
CA GLU A 889 4.17 -27.41 -8.13
C GLU A 889 2.69 -26.99 -8.11
N ARG A 890 1.85 -27.74 -7.37
CA ARG A 890 0.44 -27.41 -7.18
C ARG A 890 0.25 -26.05 -6.53
N PHE A 891 0.98 -25.76 -5.45
CA PHE A 891 0.93 -24.47 -4.78
C PHE A 891 1.34 -23.32 -5.71
N VAL A 892 2.40 -23.48 -6.49
CA VAL A 892 2.85 -22.48 -7.47
C VAL A 892 1.79 -22.24 -8.54
N ALA A 893 1.14 -23.30 -9.03
CA ALA A 893 0.03 -23.18 -9.97
C ALA A 893 -1.16 -22.40 -9.37
N ALA A 894 -1.57 -22.74 -8.14
CA ALA A 894 -2.65 -22.07 -7.43
C ALA A 894 -2.34 -20.58 -7.16
N VAL A 895 -1.13 -20.28 -6.70
CA VAL A 895 -0.63 -18.92 -6.48
C VAL A 895 -0.65 -18.09 -7.76
N ARG A 896 -0.20 -18.65 -8.88
CA ARG A 896 -0.25 -17.98 -10.19
C ARG A 896 -1.69 -17.77 -10.66
N GLY A 897 -2.55 -18.78 -10.51
CA GLY A 897 -3.96 -18.73 -10.90
C GLY A 897 -4.75 -17.67 -10.14
N ALA A 898 -4.54 -17.56 -8.83
CA ALA A 898 -5.13 -16.53 -7.97
C ALA A 898 -4.40 -15.18 -8.03
N LYS A 899 -3.31 -15.10 -8.79
CA LYS A 899 -2.43 -13.92 -8.91
C LYS A 899 -1.92 -13.43 -7.57
N VAL A 900 -1.58 -14.35 -6.67
CA VAL A 900 -1.04 -14.00 -5.34
C VAL A 900 0.31 -13.32 -5.49
N ASN A 901 0.48 -12.16 -4.87
CA ASN A 901 1.72 -11.38 -4.98
C ASN A 901 2.58 -11.40 -3.71
N LYS A 902 1.99 -11.71 -2.55
CA LYS A 902 2.69 -11.77 -1.26
C LYS A 902 2.15 -12.91 -0.39
N VAL A 903 3.06 -13.54 0.35
CA VAL A 903 2.74 -14.48 1.43
C VAL A 903 2.97 -13.87 2.81
N ALA A 904 3.69 -12.75 2.89
CA ALA A 904 3.95 -11.98 4.11
C ALA A 904 4.15 -10.50 3.77
N ASN A 905 4.13 -9.62 4.78
CA ASN A 905 4.49 -8.22 4.62
C ASN A 905 6.00 -8.03 4.38
N GLY A 906 6.36 -6.89 3.77
CA GLY A 906 7.74 -6.55 3.43
C GLY A 906 8.27 -7.22 2.16
N GLU A 907 9.51 -6.88 1.79
CA GLU A 907 10.11 -7.31 0.52
C GLU A 907 10.40 -8.81 0.48
N ARG A 908 10.80 -9.40 1.61
CA ARG A 908 11.00 -10.85 1.74
C ARG A 908 9.70 -11.64 1.58
N GLY A 909 8.56 -11.01 1.87
CA GLY A 909 7.23 -11.63 1.78
C GLY A 909 6.64 -11.69 0.37
N ARG A 910 7.30 -11.15 -0.66
CA ARG A 910 6.87 -11.34 -2.06
C ARG A 910 6.93 -12.83 -2.42
N VAL A 911 5.91 -13.32 -3.11
CA VAL A 911 5.80 -14.75 -3.50
C VAL A 911 7.08 -15.26 -4.17
N GLU A 912 7.66 -14.50 -5.10
CA GLU A 912 8.87 -14.90 -5.83
C GLU A 912 10.08 -15.02 -4.91
N ASN A 913 10.21 -14.12 -3.93
CA ASN A 913 11.29 -14.15 -2.95
C ASN A 913 11.10 -15.29 -1.95
N PHE A 914 9.86 -15.54 -1.54
CA PHE A 914 9.50 -16.69 -0.72
C PHE A 914 9.84 -18.01 -1.42
N LEU A 915 9.41 -18.20 -2.67
CA LEU A 915 9.68 -19.43 -3.43
C LEU A 915 11.19 -19.66 -3.62
N LYS A 916 11.98 -18.60 -3.83
CA LYS A 916 13.46 -18.68 -3.88
C LYS A 916 14.09 -19.01 -2.52
N SER A 917 13.40 -18.72 -1.42
CA SER A 917 13.89 -18.98 -0.06
C SER A 917 13.60 -20.39 0.43
N LEU A 918 12.68 -21.12 -0.20
CA LEU A 918 12.36 -22.48 0.18
C LEU A 918 13.59 -23.38 0.03
N PRO A 919 13.88 -24.24 1.01
CA PRO A 919 15.04 -25.10 0.93
C PRO A 919 14.85 -26.11 -0.20
N THR A 920 15.78 -26.11 -1.15
CA THR A 920 15.92 -27.24 -2.08
C THR A 920 16.36 -28.46 -1.27
N PRO A 921 15.75 -29.65 -1.48
CA PRO A 921 16.27 -30.88 -0.89
C PRO A 921 17.75 -31.04 -1.22
N SER A 922 18.60 -31.04 -0.21
CA SER A 922 20.03 -31.26 -0.36
C SER A 922 20.39 -32.67 0.07
N THR A 923 21.04 -33.41 -0.83
CA THR A 923 21.66 -34.70 -0.52
C THR A 923 23.05 -34.54 0.10
N LYS A 924 23.55 -33.31 0.26
CA LYS A 924 24.87 -33.03 0.85
C LYS A 924 24.80 -33.32 2.35
N ALA A 925 25.40 -34.42 2.78
CA ALA A 925 25.67 -34.67 4.18
C ALA A 925 26.68 -33.63 4.70
N ILE A 926 26.34 -32.95 5.79
CA ILE A 926 27.12 -31.87 6.38
C ILE A 926 27.99 -32.44 7.49
N PRO A 927 29.34 -32.39 7.39
CA PRO A 927 30.22 -32.88 8.44
C PRO A 927 30.03 -32.11 9.74
N VAL A 928 29.98 -32.86 10.85
CA VAL A 928 30.08 -32.36 12.21
C VAL A 928 31.44 -32.75 12.75
N ILE A 929 32.20 -31.77 13.22
CA ILE A 929 33.52 -31.98 13.81
C ILE A 929 33.37 -31.93 15.32
N THR A 930 33.60 -33.06 15.98
CA THR A 930 33.60 -33.15 17.44
C THR A 930 34.98 -32.77 17.98
N LEU A 931 35.04 -31.76 18.84
CA LEU A 931 36.16 -31.49 19.72
C LEU A 931 35.91 -32.13 21.07
N GLU A 932 36.91 -32.77 21.66
CA GLU A 932 36.73 -33.54 22.88
C GLU A 932 37.99 -33.58 23.74
N ASN A 933 37.83 -33.38 25.06
CA ASN A 933 38.83 -33.67 26.09
C ASN A 933 38.17 -34.48 27.22
N ASP A 934 38.84 -34.66 28.37
CA ASP A 934 38.29 -35.42 29.50
C ASP A 934 37.05 -34.77 30.15
N PHE A 935 36.76 -33.51 29.86
CA PHE A 935 35.76 -32.69 30.56
C PHE A 935 34.56 -32.33 29.70
N LEU A 936 34.80 -31.96 28.43
CA LEU A 936 33.82 -31.40 27.52
C LEU A 936 33.88 -32.09 26.15
N SER A 937 32.74 -32.13 25.47
CA SER A 937 32.62 -32.44 24.05
C SER A 937 31.83 -31.32 23.36
N LEU A 938 32.32 -30.81 22.24
CA LEU A 938 31.67 -29.76 21.44
C LEU A 938 31.59 -30.19 19.98
N ASP A 939 30.39 -30.11 19.41
CA ASP A 939 30.15 -30.43 18.01
C ASP A 939 30.03 -29.18 17.16
N VAL A 940 31.02 -29.00 16.31
CA VAL A 940 31.22 -27.83 15.47
C VAL A 940 30.76 -28.14 14.05
N VAL A 941 30.04 -27.21 13.42
CA VAL A 941 29.51 -27.39 12.06
C VAL A 941 30.04 -26.28 11.14
N PRO A 942 31.23 -26.46 10.53
CA PRO A 942 31.86 -25.44 9.67
C PRO A 942 30.94 -24.94 8.54
N ALA A 943 30.18 -25.84 7.92
CA ALA A 943 29.31 -25.52 6.79
C ALA A 943 28.04 -24.72 7.17
N MET A 944 27.77 -24.53 8.46
CA MET A 944 26.62 -23.77 8.96
C MET A 944 27.11 -22.54 9.74
N GLY A 945 27.90 -21.66 9.12
CA GLY A 945 28.41 -20.46 9.81
C GLY A 945 29.45 -20.74 10.89
N GLY A 946 30.08 -21.93 10.86
CA GLY A 946 31.08 -22.32 11.86
C GLY A 946 30.54 -22.48 13.28
N ARG A 947 29.24 -22.70 13.45
CA ARG A 947 28.55 -22.74 14.76
C ARG A 947 29.02 -23.92 15.61
N ILE A 948 28.84 -23.81 16.92
CA ILE A 948 28.81 -24.98 17.81
C ILE A 948 27.34 -25.37 17.92
N TRP A 949 26.98 -26.52 17.35
CA TRP A 949 25.59 -26.96 17.33
C TRP A 949 25.17 -27.56 18.66
N ARG A 950 25.98 -28.45 19.23
CA ARG A 950 25.73 -29.09 20.53
C ARG A 950 27.00 -29.20 21.35
N GLY A 951 26.84 -29.37 22.65
CA GLY A 951 27.96 -29.61 23.55
C GLY A 951 27.50 -30.33 24.80
N THR A 952 28.39 -31.11 25.39
CA THR A 952 28.10 -31.98 26.54
C THR A 952 29.19 -31.83 27.60
N GLU A 953 28.77 -31.64 28.84
CA GLU A 953 29.63 -31.77 30.01
C GLU A 953 29.75 -33.26 30.37
N LYS A 954 30.94 -33.84 30.24
CA LYS A 954 31.11 -35.31 30.32
C LYS A 954 30.80 -35.90 31.68
N LEU A 955 31.13 -35.19 32.76
CA LEU A 955 30.93 -35.70 34.11
C LEU A 955 29.44 -35.82 34.46
N THR A 956 28.63 -34.86 34.03
CA THR A 956 27.21 -34.77 34.38
C THR A 956 26.29 -35.31 33.29
N GLY A 957 26.77 -35.39 32.05
CA GLY A 957 25.96 -35.64 30.86
C GLY A 957 25.09 -34.44 30.45
N ASN A 958 25.19 -33.30 31.16
CA ASN A 958 24.32 -32.16 30.92
C ASN A 958 24.67 -31.47 29.58
N PRO A 959 23.66 -31.10 28.77
CA PRO A 959 23.87 -30.27 27.60
C PRO A 959 24.45 -28.90 28.00
N ILE A 960 25.33 -28.38 27.15
CA ILE A 960 25.87 -27.02 27.26
C ILE A 960 24.95 -26.05 26.53
N PHE A 961 24.60 -26.36 25.29
CA PHE A 961 23.73 -25.55 24.44
C PHE A 961 22.37 -26.19 24.29
N SER A 962 21.35 -25.36 24.07
CA SER A 962 20.03 -25.86 23.67
C SER A 962 20.11 -26.53 22.30
N VAL A 963 19.39 -27.63 22.13
CA VAL A 963 19.22 -28.34 20.86
C VAL A 963 17.72 -28.53 20.64
N TYR A 964 17.24 -28.18 19.46
CA TYR A 964 15.82 -28.33 19.11
C TYR A 964 15.60 -29.49 18.14
N GLY A 965 14.46 -30.16 18.29
CA GLY A 965 14.14 -31.41 17.60
C GLY A 965 14.79 -32.63 18.26
N SER A 966 14.53 -33.80 17.68
CA SER A 966 15.03 -35.09 18.16
C SER A 966 15.52 -35.94 16.98
N GLU A 967 16.06 -37.12 17.27
CA GLU A 967 16.39 -38.09 16.21
C GLU A 967 15.14 -38.55 15.44
N GLU A 968 14.03 -38.77 16.16
CA GLU A 968 12.75 -39.20 15.60
C GLU A 968 12.02 -38.10 14.81
N GLU A 969 12.12 -36.84 15.23
CA GLU A 969 11.48 -35.70 14.56
C GLU A 969 12.41 -35.02 13.54
N GLY A 970 13.72 -35.17 13.71
CA GLY A 970 14.77 -34.44 12.99
C GLY A 970 15.20 -33.17 13.74
N TYR A 971 16.51 -32.92 13.77
CA TYR A 971 17.12 -31.78 14.47
C TYR A 971 17.02 -30.47 13.68
N GLU A 972 16.68 -29.37 14.36
CA GLU A 972 16.67 -28.02 13.78
C GLU A 972 18.05 -27.34 13.95
N ALA A 973 19.07 -27.83 13.24
CA ALA A 973 20.47 -27.42 13.46
C ALA A 973 20.80 -25.92 13.24
N PHE A 974 19.87 -25.16 12.65
CA PHE A 974 20.00 -23.71 12.43
C PHE A 974 19.43 -22.85 13.56
N GLU A 975 18.76 -23.44 14.55
CA GLU A 975 17.89 -22.69 15.47
C GLU A 975 18.47 -22.48 16.87
N ALA A 976 19.58 -23.16 17.22
CA ALA A 976 20.24 -23.04 18.52
C ALA A 976 21.76 -23.25 18.43
N GLY A 977 22.42 -23.32 19.59
CA GLY A 977 23.87 -23.49 19.69
C GLY A 977 24.61 -22.19 20.02
N TYR A 978 25.90 -22.16 19.67
CA TYR A 978 26.72 -20.96 19.67
C TYR A 978 26.86 -20.42 18.25
N GLU A 979 26.34 -19.22 18.03
CA GLU A 979 26.41 -18.51 16.75
C GLU A 979 27.18 -17.19 16.90
N GLU A 980 27.74 -16.67 15.80
CA GLU A 980 28.17 -15.26 15.74
C GLU A 980 27.91 -14.70 14.34
N TYR A 981 27.69 -13.40 14.27
CA TYR A 981 27.33 -12.67 13.06
C TYR A 981 28.34 -11.56 12.80
N GLY A 982 28.89 -11.46 11.60
CA GLY A 982 29.84 -10.44 11.17
C GLY A 982 29.21 -9.05 10.95
N SER A 983 28.08 -8.77 11.60
CA SER A 983 27.36 -7.51 11.59
C SER A 983 26.52 -7.35 12.85
N ASN A 984 25.96 -6.16 13.06
CA ASN A 984 25.02 -5.87 14.15
C ASN A 984 23.70 -6.67 14.06
N ASP A 985 23.30 -7.03 12.84
CA ASP A 985 22.00 -7.67 12.56
C ASP A 985 21.94 -9.10 13.09
N TYR A 986 20.78 -9.46 13.68
CA TYR A 986 20.48 -10.85 14.06
C TYR A 986 20.50 -11.76 12.82
N ARG A 987 21.25 -12.87 12.89
CA ARG A 987 21.51 -13.77 11.76
C ARG A 987 22.02 -13.03 10.51
N GLY A 988 22.89 -12.05 10.72
CA GLY A 988 23.55 -11.28 9.67
C GLY A 988 24.59 -12.08 8.88
N ILE A 989 25.48 -11.36 8.18
CA ILE A 989 26.56 -11.99 7.39
C ILE A 989 27.44 -12.88 8.28
N GLY A 990 27.92 -14.01 7.78
CA GLY A 990 28.73 -14.98 8.53
C GLY A 990 27.94 -16.05 9.30
N TRP A 991 26.62 -15.92 9.41
CA TRP A 991 25.76 -16.88 10.13
C TRP A 991 25.54 -18.22 9.42
N ASN A 992 25.55 -18.24 8.07
CA ASN A 992 25.18 -19.41 7.27
C ASN A 992 26.21 -19.76 6.19
N GLU A 993 27.27 -18.98 6.07
CA GLU A 993 28.38 -19.21 5.16
C GLU A 993 29.15 -20.48 5.54
N GLU A 994 29.72 -21.16 4.55
CA GLU A 994 30.58 -22.32 4.76
C GLU A 994 31.97 -21.84 5.16
N TYR A 995 32.41 -22.19 6.37
CA TYR A 995 33.75 -21.87 6.87
C TYR A 995 34.72 -22.96 6.42
N ALA A 996 35.85 -22.54 5.84
CA ALA A 996 36.96 -23.42 5.56
C ALA A 996 37.70 -23.72 6.87
N VAL A 997 37.93 -25.01 7.15
CA VAL A 997 38.77 -25.44 8.28
C VAL A 997 40.23 -25.19 7.91
N LEU A 998 40.91 -24.36 8.70
CA LEU A 998 42.31 -23.99 8.50
C LEU A 998 43.26 -24.87 9.33
N GLU A 999 42.84 -25.21 10.54
CA GLU A 999 43.59 -26.03 11.50
C GLU A 999 42.59 -26.84 12.34
N GLN A 1000 42.93 -28.09 12.66
CA GLN A 1000 42.11 -28.96 13.50
C GLN A 1000 42.98 -29.90 14.34
N SER A 1001 42.62 -30.07 15.60
CA SER A 1001 43.11 -31.11 16.51
C SER A 1001 41.92 -31.79 17.22
N ALA A 1002 42.19 -32.73 18.12
CA ALA A 1002 41.13 -33.32 18.95
C ALA A 1002 40.46 -32.30 19.89
N THR A 1003 41.15 -31.22 20.25
CA THR A 1003 40.67 -30.24 21.25
C THR A 1003 40.51 -28.83 20.72
N ALA A 1004 40.90 -28.54 19.48
CA ALA A 1004 40.79 -27.20 18.90
C ALA A 1004 40.49 -27.22 17.39
N ILE A 1005 39.85 -26.18 16.90
CA ILE A 1005 39.61 -25.93 15.48
C ILE A 1005 39.73 -24.44 15.17
N THR A 1006 40.43 -24.10 14.09
CA THR A 1006 40.47 -22.76 13.51
C THR A 1006 39.81 -22.81 12.15
N MET A 1007 38.86 -21.91 11.90
CA MET A 1007 38.08 -21.87 10.66
C MET A 1007 37.89 -20.43 10.18
N ALA A 1008 37.73 -20.23 8.87
CA ALA A 1008 37.51 -18.90 8.30
C ALA A 1008 36.51 -18.89 7.14
N ALA A 1009 35.76 -17.79 7.01
CA ALA A 1009 34.87 -17.53 5.88
C ALA A 1009 35.08 -16.13 5.31
N LYS A 1010 35.06 -16.03 3.98
CA LYS A 1010 35.05 -14.73 3.28
C LYS A 1010 33.61 -14.23 3.18
N LEU A 1011 33.33 -13.11 3.84
CA LEU A 1011 32.01 -12.53 3.93
C LEU A 1011 31.68 -11.71 2.68
N ARG A 1012 30.39 -11.51 2.41
CA ARG A 1012 29.91 -10.64 1.32
C ARG A 1012 30.30 -9.16 1.52
N SER A 1013 30.64 -8.75 2.74
CA SER A 1013 31.20 -7.42 3.03
C SER A 1013 32.63 -7.24 2.52
N GLY A 1014 33.29 -8.30 2.05
CA GLY A 1014 34.70 -8.31 1.67
C GLY A 1014 35.66 -8.66 2.81
N LEU A 1015 35.16 -8.71 4.05
CA LEU A 1015 35.94 -9.10 5.24
C LEU A 1015 36.10 -10.61 5.33
N THR A 1016 37.15 -11.05 6.03
CA THR A 1016 37.35 -12.44 6.42
C THR A 1016 37.01 -12.60 7.89
N PHE A 1017 36.08 -13.50 8.21
CA PHE A 1017 35.72 -13.86 9.57
C PHE A 1017 36.48 -15.13 9.95
N THR A 1018 37.38 -15.04 10.92
CA THR A 1018 38.11 -16.18 11.49
C THR A 1018 37.59 -16.50 12.88
N ARG A 1019 37.38 -17.79 13.18
CA ARG A 1019 36.98 -18.28 14.49
C ARG A 1019 37.90 -19.42 14.91
N ARG A 1020 38.43 -19.36 16.13
CA ARG A 1020 39.12 -20.45 16.81
C ARG A 1020 38.30 -20.90 18.01
N ILE A 1021 38.04 -22.20 18.11
CA ILE A 1021 37.36 -22.83 19.24
C ILE A 1021 38.34 -23.82 19.86
N GLU A 1022 38.54 -23.76 21.17
CA GLU A 1022 39.48 -24.63 21.89
C GLU A 1022 38.91 -25.10 23.23
N LEU A 1023 39.07 -26.39 23.53
CA LEU A 1023 38.82 -26.96 24.86
C LEU A 1023 40.06 -26.75 25.72
N LEU A 1024 39.90 -26.12 26.88
CA LEU A 1024 41.03 -25.82 27.75
C LEU A 1024 41.50 -27.09 28.48
N PRO A 1025 42.81 -27.38 28.52
CA PRO A 1025 43.34 -28.55 29.23
C PRO A 1025 42.98 -28.51 30.71
N GLN A 1026 42.60 -29.66 31.27
CA GLN A 1026 42.36 -29.84 32.72
C GLN A 1026 41.27 -28.94 33.31
N ARG A 1027 40.35 -28.39 32.50
CA ARG A 1027 39.27 -27.49 32.94
C ARG A 1027 37.95 -27.84 32.26
N TYR A 1028 36.84 -27.64 32.98
CA TYR A 1028 35.49 -27.59 32.40
C TYR A 1028 35.28 -26.26 31.67
N ALA A 1029 36.16 -25.95 30.72
CA ALA A 1029 36.15 -24.67 30.04
C ALA A 1029 36.52 -24.79 28.56
N PHE A 1030 35.93 -23.91 27.77
CA PHE A 1030 36.28 -23.72 26.37
C PHE A 1030 36.48 -22.24 26.08
N ARG A 1031 37.33 -21.95 25.11
CA ARG A 1031 37.61 -20.60 24.64
C ARG A 1031 37.24 -20.48 23.17
N ILE A 1032 36.67 -19.33 22.82
CA ILE A 1032 36.34 -18.94 21.45
C ILE A 1032 37.01 -17.60 21.19
N THR A 1033 37.86 -17.53 20.18
CA THR A 1033 38.48 -16.30 19.71
C THR A 1033 38.04 -16.03 18.28
N SER A 1034 37.43 -14.87 18.07
CA SER A 1034 36.79 -14.51 16.82
C SER A 1034 37.29 -13.17 16.34
N THR A 1035 37.68 -13.08 15.07
CA THR A 1035 38.24 -11.87 14.46
C THR A 1035 37.63 -11.60 13.10
N LEU A 1036 37.39 -10.32 12.81
CA LEU A 1036 37.13 -9.83 11.46
C LEU A 1036 38.41 -9.16 10.95
N ALA A 1037 38.87 -9.55 9.76
CA ALA A 1037 40.06 -8.99 9.13
C ALA A 1037 39.79 -8.51 7.70
N GLY A 1038 40.52 -7.47 7.27
CA GLY A 1038 40.36 -6.80 5.97
C GLY A 1038 39.89 -5.36 6.12
N ALA A 1039 39.92 -4.58 5.03
CA ALA A 1039 39.48 -3.18 5.04
C ALA A 1039 37.96 -3.10 4.86
N PRO A 1040 37.17 -2.71 5.89
CA PRO A 1040 35.73 -2.57 5.72
C PRO A 1040 35.41 -1.35 4.85
N SER A 1041 34.31 -1.39 4.10
CA SER A 1041 33.87 -0.26 3.28
C SER A 1041 33.32 0.92 4.09
N LYS A 1042 32.98 0.70 5.37
CA LYS A 1042 32.53 1.71 6.34
C LYS A 1042 33.06 1.41 7.74
N GLN A 1043 32.37 0.51 8.43
CA GLN A 1043 32.63 0.08 9.81
C GLN A 1043 32.49 -1.44 9.92
N ALA A 1044 33.29 -2.05 10.80
CA ALA A 1044 33.22 -3.46 11.14
C ALA A 1044 32.81 -3.64 12.61
N ILE A 1045 31.82 -4.50 12.84
CA ILE A 1045 31.36 -4.94 14.16
C ILE A 1045 30.84 -6.36 14.01
N PHE A 1046 31.00 -7.20 15.03
CA PHE A 1046 30.36 -8.51 15.06
C PHE A 1046 29.68 -8.77 16.40
N ARG A 1047 28.75 -9.72 16.38
CA ARG A 1047 27.86 -10.06 17.49
C ARG A 1047 28.00 -11.54 17.83
N THR A 1048 28.17 -11.89 19.10
CA THR A 1048 28.10 -13.26 19.60
C THR A 1048 26.68 -13.58 20.05
N HIS A 1049 26.20 -14.80 19.79
CA HIS A 1049 24.84 -15.24 20.10
C HIS A 1049 24.83 -16.69 20.61
N PRO A 1050 25.24 -16.93 21.87
CA PRO A 1050 25.11 -18.23 22.50
C PRO A 1050 23.69 -18.51 23.00
N THR A 1051 23.23 -19.74 22.82
CA THR A 1051 21.96 -20.25 23.35
C THR A 1051 22.24 -21.39 24.32
N PHE A 1052 22.46 -21.05 25.60
CA PHE A 1052 22.76 -22.05 26.62
C PHE A 1052 21.53 -22.86 27.02
N TYR A 1053 21.75 -24.11 27.42
CA TYR A 1053 20.70 -24.97 27.93
C TYR A 1053 20.36 -24.60 29.38
N ALA A 1054 19.08 -24.28 29.62
CA ALA A 1054 18.54 -23.93 30.94
C ALA A 1054 17.17 -24.61 31.13
N PRO A 1055 17.08 -25.76 31.82
CA PRO A 1055 15.85 -26.55 31.89
C PRO A 1055 14.66 -25.81 32.54
N GLU A 1056 14.93 -24.90 33.48
CA GLU A 1056 13.92 -24.01 34.08
C GLU A 1056 14.45 -22.57 34.12
N VAL A 1057 14.36 -21.86 32.98
CA VAL A 1057 14.99 -20.54 32.82
C VAL A 1057 14.54 -19.49 33.85
N THR A 1058 13.32 -19.60 34.38
CA THR A 1058 12.77 -18.67 35.38
C THR A 1058 13.45 -18.78 36.75
N ARG A 1059 14.21 -19.84 37.00
CA ARG A 1059 14.98 -20.03 38.25
C ARG A 1059 16.45 -19.65 38.10
N VAL A 1060 16.89 -19.37 36.88
CA VAL A 1060 18.25 -18.93 36.61
C VAL A 1060 18.43 -17.51 37.12
N SER A 1061 19.66 -17.14 37.48
CA SER A 1061 20.03 -15.74 37.74
C SER A 1061 21.26 -15.34 36.92
N LEU A 1062 21.32 -14.07 36.54
CA LEU A 1062 22.49 -13.47 35.91
C LEU A 1062 23.29 -12.71 36.96
N ARG A 1063 24.60 -12.95 37.04
CA ARG A 1063 25.51 -12.20 37.91
C ARG A 1063 26.53 -11.43 37.09
N LEU A 1064 26.71 -10.15 37.41
CA LEU A 1064 27.65 -9.25 36.73
C LEU A 1064 28.81 -8.90 37.67
N ARG A 1065 30.05 -9.07 37.21
CA ARG A 1065 31.24 -8.62 37.95
C ARG A 1065 31.32 -7.10 37.90
N ARG A 1066 31.60 -6.47 39.04
CA ARG A 1066 31.79 -5.02 39.17
C ARG A 1066 33.28 -4.65 39.19
N PRO A 1067 33.65 -3.39 38.85
CA PRO A 1067 35.04 -2.94 38.87
C PRO A 1067 35.74 -3.08 40.24
N ASP A 1068 34.97 -3.05 41.33
CA ASP A 1068 35.43 -3.22 42.71
C ASP A 1068 35.61 -4.70 43.11
N ASN A 1069 35.53 -5.63 42.15
CA ASN A 1069 35.57 -7.07 42.39
C ASN A 1069 34.38 -7.63 43.19
N SER A 1070 33.26 -6.92 43.30
CA SER A 1070 31.99 -7.48 43.79
C SER A 1070 31.16 -8.10 42.64
N TRP A 1071 30.13 -8.87 42.97
CA TRP A 1071 29.16 -9.39 41.99
C TRP A 1071 27.76 -8.85 42.29
N LYS A 1072 27.09 -8.35 41.25
CA LYS A 1072 25.67 -7.95 41.32
C LYS A 1072 24.79 -9.03 40.71
N GLU A 1073 23.81 -9.50 41.47
CA GLU A 1073 22.80 -10.46 41.00
C GLU A 1073 21.59 -9.76 40.38
N TYR A 1074 21.10 -10.33 39.29
CA TYR A 1074 19.87 -9.99 38.61
C TYR A 1074 18.99 -11.24 38.57
N LYS A 1075 17.83 -11.18 39.23
CA LYS A 1075 16.81 -12.22 39.15
C LYS A 1075 16.00 -12.03 37.88
N ILE A 1076 15.77 -13.13 37.19
CA ILE A 1076 14.97 -13.14 35.96
C ILE A 1076 13.49 -13.06 36.37
N PRO A 1077 12.73 -12.06 35.90
CA PRO A 1077 11.31 -11.96 36.19
C PRO A 1077 10.52 -13.12 35.56
N ASP A 1078 9.36 -13.45 36.10
CA ASP A 1078 8.49 -14.52 35.57
C ASP A 1078 7.61 -14.06 34.37
N ASP A 1079 7.90 -12.87 33.80
CA ASP A 1079 7.17 -12.31 32.67
C ASP A 1079 7.75 -12.76 31.33
N GLY A 1080 6.90 -13.33 30.47
CA GLY A 1080 7.17 -13.71 29.07
C GLY A 1080 8.61 -13.66 28.53
N THR A 1081 8.92 -12.59 27.78
CA THR A 1081 10.24 -12.32 27.18
C THR A 1081 10.78 -11.03 27.79
N THR A 1082 11.99 -11.07 28.33
CA THR A 1082 12.64 -9.92 28.99
C THR A 1082 14.01 -9.66 28.34
N GLU A 1083 14.44 -8.41 28.31
CA GLU A 1083 15.73 -7.99 27.74
C GLU A 1083 16.49 -7.09 28.72
N LEU A 1084 17.81 -7.28 28.81
CA LEU A 1084 18.72 -6.42 29.56
C LEU A 1084 19.85 -5.96 28.64
N TRP A 1085 19.94 -4.66 28.43
CA TRP A 1085 21.02 -4.01 27.66
C TRP A 1085 22.00 -3.36 28.64
N LEU A 1086 23.29 -3.67 28.52
CA LEU A 1086 24.36 -3.15 29.38
C LEU A 1086 25.39 -2.41 28.51
N ARG A 1087 25.59 -1.11 28.80
CA ARG A 1087 26.48 -0.22 28.04
C ARG A 1087 27.25 0.69 28.99
N GLY A 1088 28.43 1.15 28.57
CA GLY A 1088 29.26 2.06 29.38
C GLY A 1088 29.52 1.49 30.78
N ASP A 1089 29.26 2.28 31.82
CA ASP A 1089 29.50 1.92 33.23
C ASP A 1089 28.62 0.76 33.75
N GLU A 1090 27.61 0.34 33.00
CA GLU A 1090 26.77 -0.81 33.33
C GLU A 1090 27.37 -2.15 32.87
N MET A 1091 28.41 -2.12 32.04
CA MET A 1091 29.08 -3.32 31.55
C MET A 1091 29.72 -4.12 32.69
N PRO A 1092 29.74 -5.47 32.59
CA PRO A 1092 30.50 -6.27 33.53
C PRO A 1092 32.00 -5.97 33.41
N ALA A 1093 32.72 -6.02 34.53
CA ALA A 1093 34.18 -5.85 34.58
C ALA A 1093 34.90 -7.11 34.04
N GLY A 1094 34.67 -7.42 32.77
CA GLY A 1094 35.27 -8.55 32.04
C GLY A 1094 34.68 -9.93 32.38
N GLN A 1095 33.71 -10.00 33.32
CA GLN A 1095 33.08 -11.27 33.71
C GLN A 1095 31.59 -11.13 34.02
N TRP A 1096 30.83 -12.12 33.57
CA TRP A 1096 29.44 -12.34 33.99
C TRP A 1096 29.17 -13.85 34.08
N ALA A 1097 28.14 -14.23 34.84
CA ALA A 1097 27.83 -15.62 35.11
C ALA A 1097 26.33 -15.90 35.05
N ILE A 1098 25.97 -17.06 34.49
CA ILE A 1098 24.62 -17.62 34.54
C ILE A 1098 24.62 -18.68 35.64
N VAL A 1099 23.83 -18.48 36.69
CA VAL A 1099 23.70 -19.43 37.81
C VAL A 1099 22.42 -20.22 37.65
N ASP A 1100 22.57 -21.54 37.48
CA ASP A 1100 21.46 -22.45 37.29
C ASP A 1100 21.32 -23.39 38.51
N PRO A 1101 20.29 -23.18 39.36
CA PRO A 1101 20.09 -24.01 40.53
C PRO A 1101 19.52 -25.41 40.22
N VAL A 1102 18.97 -25.63 39.01
CA VAL A 1102 18.49 -26.95 38.58
C VAL A 1102 19.65 -27.82 38.17
N LEU A 1103 20.57 -27.27 37.38
CA LEU A 1103 21.79 -27.96 36.95
C LEU A 1103 22.88 -27.94 38.03
N LYS A 1104 22.69 -27.20 39.13
CA LYS A 1104 23.65 -27.03 40.24
C LYS A 1104 25.02 -26.56 39.76
N ARG A 1105 25.04 -25.60 38.84
CA ARG A 1105 26.26 -25.06 38.23
C ARG A 1105 26.13 -23.58 37.91
N ALA A 1106 27.27 -22.91 37.80
CA ALA A 1106 27.38 -21.60 37.20
C ALA A 1106 28.21 -21.69 35.92
N LEU A 1107 27.75 -21.01 34.87
CA LEU A 1107 28.53 -20.77 33.66
C LEU A 1107 29.11 -19.37 33.73
N VAL A 1108 30.42 -19.27 33.95
CA VAL A 1108 31.15 -18.00 33.98
C VAL A 1108 31.73 -17.72 32.61
N ASN A 1109 31.42 -16.57 32.04
CA ASN A 1109 32.06 -16.07 30.83
C ASN A 1109 33.03 -14.94 31.16
N THR A 1110 34.27 -15.07 30.70
CA THR A 1110 35.35 -14.08 30.85
C THR A 1110 35.75 -13.55 29.47
N PHE A 1111 35.89 -12.23 29.36
CA PHE A 1111 36.22 -11.51 28.12
C PHE A 1111 37.02 -10.23 28.41
N ASP A 1112 37.72 -9.70 27.40
CA ASP A 1112 38.40 -8.40 27.49
C ASP A 1112 37.39 -7.27 27.31
N VAL A 1113 37.31 -6.37 28.30
CA VAL A 1113 36.43 -5.19 28.25
C VAL A 1113 36.76 -4.23 27.12
N ASN A 1114 37.99 -4.26 26.59
CA ASN A 1114 38.40 -3.43 25.47
C ASN A 1114 37.95 -3.99 24.11
N GLU A 1115 37.59 -5.28 24.07
CA GLU A 1115 37.10 -5.96 22.88
C GLU A 1115 35.58 -5.85 22.70
N VAL A 1116 34.84 -5.61 23.79
CA VAL A 1116 33.38 -5.64 23.84
C VAL A 1116 32.80 -4.25 24.08
N SER A 1117 31.78 -3.85 23.31
CA SER A 1117 31.11 -2.54 23.45
C SER A 1117 29.72 -2.61 24.07
N ILE A 1118 29.05 -3.77 23.96
CA ILE A 1118 27.70 -4.00 24.48
C ILE A 1118 27.65 -5.42 25.04
N CYS A 1119 27.12 -5.57 26.25
CA CYS A 1119 26.64 -6.85 26.76
C CYS A 1119 25.10 -6.82 26.79
N TYR A 1120 24.47 -7.94 26.42
CA TYR A 1120 23.02 -8.06 26.37
C TYR A 1120 22.61 -9.42 26.91
N ALA A 1121 21.52 -9.47 27.66
CA ALA A 1121 20.92 -10.73 28.05
C ALA A 1121 19.45 -10.76 27.62
N ASN A 1122 19.06 -11.82 26.92
CA ASN A 1122 17.68 -12.10 26.55
C ASN A 1122 17.18 -13.35 27.27
N TRP A 1123 15.96 -13.26 27.80
CA TRP A 1123 15.27 -14.38 28.41
C TRP A 1123 13.95 -14.63 27.73
N ASN A 1124 13.63 -15.90 27.50
CA ASN A 1124 12.34 -16.31 26.97
C ASN A 1124 11.84 -17.55 27.70
N LYS A 1125 10.79 -17.38 28.51
CA LYS A 1125 10.17 -18.45 29.28
C LYS A 1125 9.62 -19.57 28.40
N SER A 1126 8.98 -19.22 27.28
CA SER A 1126 8.36 -20.22 26.39
C SER A 1126 9.37 -21.12 25.66
N LEU A 1127 10.60 -20.64 25.51
CA LEU A 1127 11.69 -21.36 24.85
C LEU A 1127 12.72 -21.92 25.85
N ASN A 1128 12.52 -21.75 27.16
CA ASN A 1128 13.50 -22.08 28.21
C ASN A 1128 14.90 -21.57 27.88
N ARG A 1129 14.97 -20.31 27.44
CA ARG A 1129 16.16 -19.74 26.80
C ARG A 1129 16.74 -18.56 27.56
N CYS A 1130 18.06 -18.57 27.78
CA CYS A 1130 18.84 -17.45 28.29
C CYS A 1130 20.06 -17.21 27.36
N ASN A 1131 20.11 -16.06 26.69
CA ASN A 1131 21.15 -15.73 25.70
C ASN A 1131 21.99 -14.53 26.18
N PRO A 1132 23.22 -14.75 26.68
CA PRO A 1132 24.18 -13.70 26.99
C PRO A 1132 24.99 -13.32 25.74
N GLU A 1133 24.62 -12.24 25.08
CA GLU A 1133 25.19 -11.79 23.82
C GLU A 1133 26.15 -10.61 24.01
N GLN A 1134 27.14 -10.51 23.12
CA GLN A 1134 28.09 -9.41 23.12
C GLN A 1134 28.26 -8.84 21.72
N TRP A 1135 28.54 -7.55 21.66
CA TRP A 1135 29.00 -6.89 20.44
C TRP A 1135 30.46 -6.51 20.61
N SER A 1136 31.23 -6.71 19.55
CA SER A 1136 32.61 -6.22 19.51
C SER A 1136 32.64 -4.70 19.57
N ARG A 1137 33.82 -4.12 19.81
CA ARG A 1137 34.06 -2.71 19.47
C ARG A 1137 33.78 -2.47 17.98
N THR A 1138 33.29 -1.28 17.66
CA THR A 1138 33.20 -0.82 16.28
C THR A 1138 34.57 -0.38 15.82
N VAL A 1139 34.99 -0.83 14.64
CA VAL A 1139 36.26 -0.46 14.01
C VAL A 1139 35.98 0.24 12.69
N ASP A 1140 36.59 1.40 12.47
CA ASP A 1140 36.43 2.18 11.22
C ASP A 1140 37.36 1.67 10.10
N ALA A 1141 37.09 2.08 8.86
CA ALA A 1141 37.85 1.70 7.66
C ALA A 1141 39.36 2.04 7.68
N SER A 1142 39.82 2.89 8.62
CA SER A 1142 41.22 3.28 8.77
C SER A 1142 42.07 2.28 9.56
N GLU A 1143 41.46 1.38 10.32
CA GLU A 1143 42.18 0.34 11.08
C GLU A 1143 42.35 -0.93 10.22
N THR A 1144 43.59 -1.42 10.12
CA THR A 1144 43.92 -2.65 9.36
C THR A 1144 43.59 -3.93 10.11
N SER A 1145 43.55 -3.88 11.44
CA SER A 1145 43.06 -4.96 12.31
C SER A 1145 41.59 -4.69 12.64
N GLY A 1146 40.68 -5.50 12.11
CA GLY A 1146 39.27 -5.41 12.48
C GLY A 1146 39.00 -5.91 13.92
N PRO A 1147 37.74 -5.89 14.36
CA PRO A 1147 37.41 -6.25 15.75
C PRO A 1147 37.74 -7.70 16.08
N SER A 1148 38.09 -7.92 17.35
CA SER A 1148 38.34 -9.22 17.97
C SER A 1148 37.48 -9.34 19.22
N ILE A 1149 36.99 -10.55 19.52
CA ILE A 1149 36.46 -10.93 20.84
C ILE A 1149 37.01 -12.29 21.20
N THR A 1150 37.57 -12.40 22.40
CA THR A 1150 37.91 -13.67 23.04
C THR A 1150 37.01 -13.92 24.24
N ASN A 1151 36.23 -14.99 24.16
CA ASN A 1151 35.37 -15.48 25.23
C ASN A 1151 35.90 -16.78 25.81
N THR A 1152 36.09 -16.84 27.12
CA THR A 1152 36.32 -18.10 27.85
C THR A 1152 35.10 -18.42 28.69
N TYR A 1153 34.48 -19.56 28.43
CA TYR A 1153 33.33 -20.07 29.18
C TYR A 1153 33.80 -21.20 30.09
N GLU A 1154 33.54 -21.08 31.39
CA GLU A 1154 33.92 -22.07 32.40
C GLU A 1154 32.71 -22.49 33.22
N PHE A 1155 32.52 -23.79 33.38
CA PHE A 1155 31.48 -24.37 34.24
C PHE A 1155 32.05 -24.61 35.64
N LEU A 1156 31.39 -24.02 36.62
CA LEU A 1156 31.74 -24.17 38.04
C LEU A 1156 30.62 -24.93 38.74
N PRO A 1157 30.92 -26.00 39.49
CA PRO A 1157 29.91 -26.71 40.27
C PRO A 1157 29.43 -25.85 41.45
N GLU A 1158 28.24 -26.17 41.96
CA GLU A 1158 27.70 -25.57 43.19
C GLU A 1158 28.72 -25.64 44.34
N GLY A 1159 28.91 -24.50 45.03
CA GLY A 1159 29.90 -24.35 46.10
C GLY A 1159 31.31 -23.97 45.65
N LYS A 1160 31.57 -23.80 44.35
CA LYS A 1160 32.84 -23.30 43.79
C LYS A 1160 32.70 -21.94 43.09
N TYR A 1161 31.64 -21.20 43.37
CA TYR A 1161 31.40 -19.90 42.75
C TYR A 1161 32.36 -18.83 43.28
N PRO A 1162 32.80 -17.88 42.45
CA PRO A 1162 33.79 -16.86 42.81
C PRO A 1162 33.20 -15.67 43.60
N TRP A 1163 32.04 -15.82 44.25
CA TRP A 1163 31.32 -14.76 44.98
C TRP A 1163 30.83 -15.19 46.35
#